data_AF-A0A8T7GQR4-F1
#
_entry.id   AF-A0A8T7GQR4-F1
#
_cell.length_a   1.000
_cell.length_b   1.000
_cell.length_c   1.000
_cell.angle_alpha   90.00
_cell.angle_beta   90.00
_cell.angle_gamma   90.00
#
_symmetry.space_group_name_H-M   'P 1'
#
loop_
_entity.id
_entity.type
_entity.pdbx_description
1 polymer ?
#
loop_
_entity_poly.entity_id
_entity_poly.type
_entity_poly.pdbx_seq_one_letter_code
_entity_poly.pdbx_strand_id
1 'polypeptide(L)'
;MDQLKYELTTPTVSKRGGILENATRKVRMIFSVMASPNRIDILRILNSKGPLTYSELKSLAGFKSKKESGKFAYHLRKLLRQSLVALNKSERRYTITNLGKLVLSLARQIEERSIVESGKMYVRTSKQTIEEFNSDKIIQSLVREANMPLEMAHKLTEEVENKIYKFPNVYLTSSLIREIVNGILVEHGYEDYRNKLARVGLPIVDLVSVMNSIDNTSESIHDVTSKVSQLVFSELLLNSSLPKDISDLHLSGDINISKNGSWNLLADTIFIDLSNFIKHGLDLKGKSLFLPRINPETDNIVTIFPLLVSSLSTEISREIIITGLVNYISHLNIDSKTLSTHLTNMFILSSLVGNHESNGSTVITIFISIDKHNHEIVLSILNSYRNYIEITPIPRIGLVLSPVDKNNFIHFIDSIVQIICLGGIISFSRDDIRGRDGLVKTGRSTDSDTVIALQSLSINMPRIAYQSNHDETYFRAKLALLLKPTISALAMRKSTIADLIRRNHLPLISRITENMKFGKMYATINLTGTIEAISDILGYKDQKDVREIVTKVMKTATSIIEELKKEHIPDIKIGLTSIKDESGRRLMNIDILKYGKSSISNEILQNNSYTQGVTIKASQLIKSDSNKSIELIDECHEYDKLLNGGMSISIDLDNIESNQIKDLIIDSINMPFVKFVKTVYICGVCGKKLFGSNCEKCTFCTSSNLSPIKP
;
A
#
# COMPACT_ATOMS: atom_id res chain seq x y z
N MET A 1 -68.63 21.20 31.88
CA MET A 1 -69.83 20.46 32.31
C MET A 1 -69.51 19.00 32.09
N ASP A 2 -69.49 18.10 33.04
CA ASP A 2 -69.72 18.09 34.48
C ASP A 2 -69.43 16.64 34.91
N GLN A 3 -69.42 16.37 36.21
CA GLN A 3 -69.53 15.04 36.83
C GLN A 3 -68.24 14.17 36.81
N LEU A 4 -67.76 13.60 37.92
CA LEU A 4 -68.33 13.35 39.24
C LEU A 4 -67.27 13.51 40.34
N LYS A 5 -67.68 14.15 41.45
CA LYS A 5 -67.12 13.88 42.77
C LYS A 5 -67.71 12.57 43.28
N TYR A 6 -66.85 11.68 43.77
CA TYR A 6 -67.22 10.69 44.77
C TYR A 6 -66.10 10.67 45.83
N GLU A 7 -66.51 10.86 47.08
CA GLU A 7 -65.66 10.64 48.25
C GLU A 7 -65.33 9.16 48.37
N LEU A 8 -64.08 8.84 48.69
CA LEU A 8 -63.66 7.55 49.23
C LEU A 8 -62.60 7.80 50.29
N THR A 9 -63.05 7.62 51.53
CA THR A 9 -62.35 7.14 52.74
C THR A 9 -60.85 6.91 52.64
N THR A 10 -60.13 7.50 53.59
CA THR A 10 -58.73 7.22 53.90
C THR A 10 -58.46 5.74 54.17
N PRO A 11 -57.51 5.12 53.45
CA PRO A 11 -56.73 4.02 53.98
C PRO A 11 -55.44 4.57 54.57
N THR A 12 -55.10 4.11 55.77
CA THR A 12 -53.80 4.28 56.40
C THR A 12 -52.65 3.93 55.44
N VAL A 13 -51.90 4.93 54.98
CA VAL A 13 -50.68 4.70 54.20
C VAL A 13 -49.52 4.45 55.15
N SER A 14 -49.15 3.18 55.24
CA SER A 14 -47.89 2.70 55.81
C SER A 14 -46.67 3.28 55.08
N LYS A 15 -45.68 3.73 55.85
CA LYS A 15 -44.28 4.08 55.51
C LYS A 15 -43.79 3.67 54.10
N ARG A 16 -43.90 4.59 53.12
CA ARG A 16 -43.14 4.55 51.84
C ARG A 16 -42.49 5.92 51.47
N GLY A 17 -42.35 6.84 52.43
CA GLY A 17 -41.82 8.20 52.18
C GLY A 17 -40.29 8.35 52.19
N GLY A 18 -39.55 7.44 52.83
CA GLY A 18 -38.12 7.68 53.14
C GLY A 18 -37.14 7.51 51.98
N ILE A 19 -37.46 6.75 50.94
CA ILE A 19 -36.50 6.44 49.86
C ILE A 19 -36.50 7.52 48.78
N LEU A 20 -37.68 8.00 48.36
CA LEU A 20 -37.79 9.03 47.34
C LEU A 20 -37.24 10.38 47.83
N GLU A 21 -37.61 10.82 49.05
CA GLU A 21 -37.09 12.07 49.63
C GLU A 21 -35.56 12.06 49.75
N ASN A 22 -34.97 10.93 50.14
CA ASN A 22 -33.52 10.77 50.22
C ASN A 22 -32.85 10.79 48.85
N ALA A 23 -33.47 10.22 47.81
CA ALA A 23 -32.98 10.29 46.44
C ALA A 23 -33.01 11.74 45.91
N THR A 24 -34.09 12.48 46.14
CA THR A 24 -34.22 13.89 45.73
C THR A 24 -33.20 14.77 46.46
N ARG A 25 -32.96 14.51 47.75
CA ARG A 25 -31.92 15.20 48.53
C ARG A 25 -30.52 14.90 47.99
N LYS A 26 -30.23 13.64 47.62
CA LYS A 26 -28.94 13.23 47.03
C LYS A 26 -28.70 13.92 45.68
N VAL A 27 -29.71 14.00 44.82
CA VAL A 27 -29.64 14.70 43.53
C VAL A 27 -29.36 16.20 43.71
N ARG A 28 -30.06 16.88 44.63
CA ARG A 28 -29.80 18.30 44.96
C ARG A 28 -28.35 18.52 45.44
N MET A 29 -27.83 17.60 46.26
CA MET A 29 -26.44 17.67 46.72
C MET A 29 -25.44 17.47 45.58
N ILE A 30 -25.71 16.57 44.63
CA ILE A 30 -24.88 16.39 43.43
C ILE A 30 -24.84 17.68 42.59
N PHE A 31 -25.99 18.31 42.32
CA PHE A 31 -26.04 19.59 41.59
C PHE A 31 -25.27 20.71 42.32
N SER A 32 -25.41 20.82 43.64
CA SER A 32 -24.63 21.76 44.45
C SER A 32 -23.11 21.47 44.40
N VAL A 33 -22.72 20.21 44.25
CA VAL A 33 -21.31 19.83 44.07
C VAL A 33 -20.81 20.16 42.66
N MET A 34 -21.67 20.13 41.65
CA MET A 34 -21.31 20.48 40.27
C MET A 34 -21.25 21.99 40.00
N ALA A 35 -21.89 22.82 40.82
CA ALA A 35 -21.89 24.28 40.67
C ALA A 35 -20.50 24.97 40.78
N SER A 36 -19.41 24.24 41.02
CA SER A 36 -18.06 24.82 41.08
C SER A 36 -17.21 24.34 39.91
N PRO A 37 -16.60 25.27 39.14
CA PRO A 37 -15.82 24.93 37.94
C PRO A 37 -14.65 23.99 38.26
N ASN A 38 -13.92 24.25 39.34
CA ASN A 38 -12.80 23.41 39.79
C ASN A 38 -13.18 21.93 39.97
N ARG A 39 -14.41 21.62 40.39
CA ARG A 39 -14.86 20.24 40.61
C ARG A 39 -15.26 19.56 39.29
N ILE A 40 -15.81 20.32 38.34
CA ILE A 40 -16.07 19.85 36.98
C ILE A 40 -14.74 19.56 36.27
N ASP A 41 -13.75 20.45 36.40
CA ASP A 41 -12.44 20.26 35.78
C ASP A 41 -11.72 19.02 36.33
N ILE A 42 -11.79 18.77 37.64
CA ILE A 42 -11.27 17.52 38.24
C ILE A 42 -11.93 16.28 37.63
N LEU A 43 -13.25 16.28 37.43
CA LEU A 43 -13.96 15.17 36.77
C LEU A 43 -13.53 15.03 35.31
N ARG A 44 -13.38 16.14 34.57
CA ARG A 44 -12.96 16.17 33.16
C ARG A 44 -11.54 15.59 33.00
N ILE A 45 -10.63 15.94 33.91
CA ILE A 45 -9.24 15.43 33.91
C ILE A 45 -9.22 13.92 34.18
N LEU A 46 -9.98 13.44 35.18
CA LEU A 46 -10.07 12.01 35.48
C LEU A 46 -10.74 11.20 34.36
N ASN A 47 -11.70 11.80 33.64
CA ASN A 47 -12.36 11.15 32.51
C ASN A 47 -11.44 11.07 31.27
N SER A 48 -10.58 12.07 31.05
CA SER A 48 -9.67 12.11 29.89
C SER A 48 -8.35 11.37 30.10
N LYS A 49 -7.76 11.46 31.31
CA LYS A 49 -6.45 10.89 31.62
C LYS A 49 -6.49 9.59 32.42
N GLY A 50 -7.67 9.16 32.85
CA GLY A 50 -7.83 7.94 33.65
C GLY A 50 -7.37 8.10 35.11
N PRO A 51 -6.97 7.00 35.78
CA PRO A 51 -6.65 6.98 37.20
C PRO A 51 -5.40 7.81 37.56
N LEU A 52 -5.54 8.81 38.44
CA LEU A 52 -4.44 9.72 38.81
C LEU A 52 -4.17 9.77 40.31
N THR A 53 -2.90 9.94 40.69
CA THR A 53 -2.50 10.18 42.08
C THR A 53 -2.90 11.58 42.54
N TYR A 54 -2.89 11.82 43.85
CA TYR A 54 -3.24 13.13 44.44
C TYR A 54 -2.41 14.29 43.85
N SER A 55 -1.09 14.09 43.73
CA SER A 55 -0.16 15.13 43.26
C SER A 55 -0.32 15.42 41.76
N GLU A 56 -0.52 14.38 40.94
CA GLU A 56 -0.77 14.52 39.51
C GLU A 56 -2.07 15.26 39.25
N LEU A 57 -3.15 14.86 39.93
CA LEU A 57 -4.46 15.46 39.77
C LEU A 57 -4.48 16.92 40.26
N LYS A 58 -3.79 17.22 41.36
CA LYS A 58 -3.64 18.58 41.89
C LYS A 58 -2.94 19.50 40.88
N SER A 59 -1.83 19.05 40.31
CA SER A 59 -1.04 19.82 39.34
C SER A 59 -1.84 20.10 38.07
N LEU A 60 -2.49 19.06 37.53
CA LEU A 60 -3.30 19.16 36.31
C LEU A 60 -4.56 20.01 36.48
N ALA A 61 -5.16 20.03 37.67
CA ALA A 61 -6.29 20.89 37.99
C ALA A 61 -5.89 22.36 38.28
N GLY A 62 -4.62 22.74 38.05
CA GLY A 62 -4.15 24.12 38.12
C GLY A 62 -3.75 24.61 39.52
N PHE A 63 -3.77 23.75 40.55
CA PHE A 63 -3.38 24.13 41.91
C PHE A 63 -1.87 23.95 42.11
N LYS A 64 -1.07 24.95 41.71
CA LYS A 64 0.40 24.82 41.65
C LYS A 64 1.12 25.10 42.98
N SER A 65 0.55 25.92 43.86
CA SER A 65 1.25 26.33 45.09
C SER A 65 1.04 25.36 46.27
N LYS A 66 1.95 25.39 47.26
CA LYS A 66 1.80 24.63 48.52
C LYS A 66 0.61 25.13 49.35
N LYS A 67 0.34 26.44 49.36
CA LYS A 67 -0.77 27.08 50.09
C LYS A 67 -2.15 26.66 49.57
N GLU A 68 -2.25 26.28 48.29
CA GLU A 68 -3.50 25.84 47.65
C GLU A 68 -3.84 24.35 47.85
N SER A 69 -2.96 23.58 48.48
CA SER A 69 -3.16 22.15 48.71
C SER A 69 -4.43 21.86 49.52
N GLY A 70 -4.74 22.70 50.51
CA GLY A 70 -5.96 22.57 51.32
C GLY A 70 -7.24 22.84 50.51
N LYS A 71 -7.19 23.78 49.57
CA LYS A 71 -8.30 24.14 48.69
C LYS A 71 -8.61 23.01 47.70
N PHE A 72 -7.57 22.40 47.11
CA PHE A 72 -7.74 21.21 46.26
C PHE A 72 -8.29 20.01 47.05
N ALA A 73 -7.74 19.72 48.23
CA ALA A 73 -8.23 18.66 49.11
C ALA A 73 -9.72 18.83 49.44
N TYR A 74 -10.18 20.06 49.66
CA TYR A 74 -11.57 20.38 49.89
C TYR A 74 -12.48 20.02 48.70
N HIS A 75 -12.09 20.41 47.48
CA HIS A 75 -12.84 20.07 46.27
C HIS A 75 -12.91 18.56 46.04
N LEU A 76 -11.78 17.86 46.16
CA LEU A 76 -11.70 16.40 45.98
C LEU A 76 -12.53 15.65 47.03
N ARG A 77 -12.49 16.10 48.29
CA ARG A 77 -13.31 15.52 49.37
C ARG A 77 -14.81 15.65 49.11
N LYS A 78 -15.27 16.78 48.56
CA LYS A 78 -16.68 16.95 48.19
C LYS A 78 -17.11 16.04 47.04
N LEU A 79 -16.23 15.77 46.08
CA LEU A 79 -16.47 14.82 44.99
C LEU A 79 -16.55 13.36 45.50
N LEU A 80 -15.64 12.98 46.40
CA LEU A 80 -15.64 11.65 47.04
C LEU A 80 -16.90 11.42 47.88
N ARG A 81 -17.33 12.42 48.66
CA ARG A 81 -18.53 12.34 49.50
C ARG A 81 -19.82 12.09 48.71
N GLN A 82 -19.90 12.57 47.48
CA GLN A 82 -21.06 12.34 46.60
C GLN A 82 -20.84 11.16 45.64
N SER A 83 -19.80 10.36 45.83
CA SER A 83 -19.47 9.19 45.00
C SER A 83 -19.30 9.50 43.52
N LEU A 84 -18.89 10.72 43.17
CA LEU A 84 -18.57 11.11 41.78
C LEU A 84 -17.13 10.73 41.40
N VAL A 85 -16.27 10.64 42.41
CA VAL A 85 -14.89 10.14 42.33
C VAL A 85 -14.75 9.02 43.35
N ALA A 86 -13.95 8.01 43.02
CA ALA A 86 -13.54 6.93 43.93
C ALA A 86 -12.01 6.95 44.10
N LEU A 87 -11.54 6.44 45.25
CA LEU A 87 -10.12 6.24 45.51
C LEU A 87 -9.83 4.74 45.54
N ASN A 88 -8.97 4.28 44.64
CA ASN A 88 -8.41 2.94 44.74
C ASN A 88 -7.33 2.94 45.83
N LYS A 89 -7.57 2.22 46.93
CA LYS A 89 -6.67 2.21 48.10
C LYS A 89 -5.38 1.44 47.85
N SER A 90 -5.38 0.42 46.98
CA SER A 90 -4.17 -0.35 46.64
C SER A 90 -3.20 0.49 45.81
N GLU A 91 -3.71 1.18 44.80
CA GLU A 91 -2.90 1.94 43.83
C GLU A 91 -2.72 3.42 44.21
N ARG A 92 -3.43 3.90 45.25
CA ARG A 92 -3.47 5.31 45.67
C ARG A 92 -3.86 6.29 44.53
N ARG A 93 -4.69 5.81 43.60
CA ARG A 93 -5.17 6.58 42.44
C ARG A 93 -6.67 6.86 42.55
N TYR A 94 -7.05 8.08 42.17
CA TYR A 94 -8.44 8.52 42.07
C TYR A 94 -8.98 8.21 40.69
N THR A 95 -10.22 7.75 40.62
CA THR A 95 -10.93 7.41 39.38
C THR A 95 -12.31 8.05 39.35
N ILE A 96 -12.80 8.40 38.16
CA ILE A 96 -14.17 8.85 37.98
C ILE A 96 -15.14 7.66 38.05
N THR A 97 -16.26 7.81 38.75
CA THR A 97 -17.30 6.76 38.84
C THR A 97 -18.26 6.83 37.64
N ASN A 98 -19.08 5.79 37.42
CA ASN A 98 -20.13 5.83 36.39
C ASN A 98 -21.12 6.99 36.62
N LEU A 99 -21.44 7.29 37.88
CA LEU A 99 -22.26 8.44 38.23
C LEU A 99 -21.54 9.76 37.90
N GLY A 100 -20.23 9.86 38.18
CA GLY A 100 -19.41 11.00 37.78
C GLY A 100 -19.40 11.21 36.25
N LYS A 101 -19.29 10.13 35.48
CA LYS A 101 -19.36 10.17 34.00
C LYS A 101 -20.72 10.66 33.51
N LEU A 102 -21.82 10.13 34.06
CA LEU A 102 -23.18 10.55 33.72
C LEU A 102 -23.43 12.02 34.06
N VAL A 103 -22.98 12.48 35.23
CA VAL A 103 -23.12 13.88 35.63
C VAL A 103 -22.29 14.79 34.72
N LEU A 104 -21.08 14.37 34.32
CA LEU A 104 -20.25 15.12 33.37
C LEU A 104 -20.90 15.19 31.98
N SER A 105 -21.53 14.10 31.49
CA SER A 105 -22.24 14.12 30.21
C SER A 105 -23.50 14.98 30.26
N LEU A 106 -24.26 14.94 31.35
CA LEU A 106 -25.44 15.79 31.54
C LEU A 106 -25.05 17.27 31.68
N ALA A 107 -23.98 17.58 32.42
CA ALA A 107 -23.46 18.93 32.51
C ALA A 107 -23.05 19.45 31.13
N ARG A 108 -22.39 18.62 30.32
CA ARG A 108 -22.06 18.96 28.93
C ARG A 108 -23.31 19.17 28.07
N GLN A 109 -24.34 18.34 28.19
CA GLN A 109 -25.60 18.51 27.46
C GLN A 109 -26.37 19.76 27.88
N ILE A 110 -26.35 20.11 29.17
CA ILE A 110 -26.96 21.34 29.69
C ILE A 110 -26.18 22.56 29.22
N GLU A 111 -24.84 22.50 29.26
CA GLU A 111 -23.96 23.53 28.70
C GLU A 111 -24.26 23.70 27.20
N GLU A 112 -24.25 22.62 26.42
CA GLU A 112 -24.61 22.59 24.99
C GLU A 112 -26.00 23.20 24.72
N ARG A 113 -27.03 22.88 25.50
CA ARG A 113 -28.38 23.45 25.34
C ARG A 113 -28.49 24.91 25.77
N SER A 114 -27.85 25.28 26.88
CA SER A 114 -27.79 26.68 27.35
C SER A 114 -27.06 27.59 26.37
N ILE A 115 -26.12 27.03 25.61
CA ILE A 115 -25.40 27.69 24.53
C ILE A 115 -26.34 27.96 23.35
N VAL A 116 -27.15 26.98 22.93
CA VAL A 116 -28.16 27.14 21.86
C VAL A 116 -29.20 28.21 22.23
N GLU A 117 -29.61 28.27 23.50
CA GLU A 117 -30.55 29.30 23.99
C GLU A 117 -29.96 30.71 24.09
N SER A 118 -28.63 30.87 24.05
CA SER A 118 -27.95 32.17 24.17
C SER A 118 -27.92 33.01 22.88
N GLY A 119 -28.38 32.47 21.75
CA GLY A 119 -28.41 33.15 20.44
C GLY A 119 -27.04 33.29 19.75
N LYS A 120 -25.95 32.84 20.37
CA LYS A 120 -24.60 32.85 19.80
C LYS A 120 -24.28 31.52 19.11
N MET A 121 -23.71 31.59 17.91
CA MET A 121 -23.26 30.41 17.18
C MET A 121 -21.86 30.00 17.60
N TYR A 122 -21.66 28.70 17.84
CA TYR A 122 -20.36 28.14 18.20
C TYR A 122 -19.96 27.04 17.24
N VAL A 123 -18.67 26.91 17.00
CA VAL A 123 -18.07 25.97 16.06
C VAL A 123 -17.10 25.06 16.78
N ARG A 124 -17.24 23.74 16.59
CA ARG A 124 -16.16 22.80 16.92
C ARG A 124 -15.07 22.88 15.87
N THR A 125 -13.90 23.35 16.28
CA THR A 125 -12.74 23.50 15.39
C THR A 125 -12.07 22.15 15.12
N SER A 126 -11.19 22.11 14.13
CA SER A 126 -10.32 20.96 13.85
C SER A 126 -9.38 20.61 15.01
N LYS A 127 -9.10 21.57 15.91
CA LYS A 127 -8.30 21.36 17.13
C LYS A 127 -9.08 20.78 18.29
N GLN A 128 -10.33 20.33 18.05
CA GLN A 128 -11.22 19.78 19.08
C GLN A 128 -11.61 20.80 20.17
N THR A 129 -11.52 22.10 19.87
CA THR A 129 -11.99 23.21 20.73
C THR A 129 -13.35 23.70 20.25
N ILE A 130 -14.12 24.32 21.14
CA ILE A 130 -15.37 25.01 20.80
C ILE A 130 -15.08 26.51 20.87
N GLU A 131 -15.32 27.23 19.78
CA GLU A 131 -15.07 28.67 19.65
C GLU A 131 -16.31 29.37 19.12
N GLU A 132 -16.49 30.66 19.40
CA GLU A 132 -17.58 31.46 18.79
C GLU A 132 -17.35 31.55 17.27
N PHE A 133 -18.45 31.46 16.51
CA PHE A 133 -18.41 31.58 15.05
C PHE A 133 -17.85 32.94 14.65
N ASN A 134 -16.89 32.94 13.75
CA ASN A 134 -16.29 34.13 13.17
C ASN A 134 -16.10 33.90 11.67
N SER A 135 -16.81 34.69 10.85
CA SER A 135 -16.77 34.61 9.39
C SER A 135 -15.42 35.05 8.80
N ASP A 136 -14.62 35.87 9.47
CA ASP A 136 -13.26 36.24 9.04
C ASP A 136 -12.35 35.03 8.86
N LYS A 137 -12.58 33.95 9.62
CA LYS A 137 -11.82 32.70 9.47
C LYS A 137 -12.11 32.00 8.14
N ILE A 138 -13.31 32.20 7.58
CA ILE A 138 -13.69 31.69 6.25
C ILE A 138 -12.93 32.48 5.19
N ILE A 139 -12.93 33.82 5.27
CA ILE A 139 -12.18 34.69 4.37
C ILE A 139 -10.68 34.30 4.37
N GLN A 140 -10.09 34.16 5.55
CA GLN A 140 -8.70 33.75 5.70
C GLN A 140 -8.41 32.39 5.06
N SER A 141 -9.32 31.42 5.19
CA SER A 141 -9.19 30.10 4.59
C SER A 141 -9.27 30.17 3.05
N LEU A 142 -10.25 30.90 2.51
CA LEU A 142 -10.40 31.12 1.06
C LEU A 142 -9.16 31.77 0.44
N VAL A 143 -8.64 32.83 1.08
CA VAL A 143 -7.45 33.55 0.59
C VAL A 143 -6.21 32.69 0.74
N ARG A 144 -5.96 32.10 1.92
CA ARG A 144 -4.71 31.38 2.21
C ARG A 144 -4.60 30.04 1.50
N GLU A 145 -5.70 29.28 1.45
CA GLU A 145 -5.68 27.90 0.95
C GLU A 145 -6.06 27.84 -0.53
N ALA A 146 -7.04 28.64 -0.97
CA ALA A 146 -7.49 28.61 -2.37
C ALA A 146 -6.84 29.68 -3.26
N ASN A 147 -6.09 30.62 -2.66
CA ASN A 147 -5.56 31.80 -3.34
C ASN A 147 -6.68 32.63 -4.02
N MET A 148 -7.82 32.75 -3.34
CA MET A 148 -8.96 33.54 -3.82
C MET A 148 -8.73 35.04 -3.58
N PRO A 149 -9.03 35.92 -4.56
CA PRO A 149 -8.98 37.37 -4.37
C PRO A 149 -9.86 37.83 -3.19
N LEU A 150 -9.34 38.77 -2.40
CA LEU A 150 -9.96 39.19 -1.15
C LEU A 150 -11.42 39.65 -1.33
N GLU A 151 -11.70 40.46 -2.36
CA GLU A 151 -13.07 40.95 -2.65
C GLU A 151 -14.06 39.81 -2.93
N MET A 152 -13.63 38.80 -3.67
CA MET A 152 -14.43 37.61 -3.97
C MET A 152 -14.66 36.78 -2.71
N ALA A 153 -13.62 36.63 -1.89
CA ALA A 153 -13.69 35.91 -0.63
C ALA A 153 -14.68 36.58 0.35
N HIS A 154 -14.74 37.91 0.41
CA HIS A 154 -15.73 38.63 1.22
C HIS A 154 -17.16 38.35 0.76
N LYS A 155 -17.45 38.50 -0.55
CA LYS A 155 -18.79 38.26 -1.11
C LYS A 155 -19.26 36.82 -0.86
N LEU A 156 -18.38 35.85 -1.12
CA LEU A 156 -18.72 34.44 -0.90
C LEU A 156 -18.90 34.12 0.59
N THR A 157 -18.10 34.74 1.47
CA THR A 157 -18.24 34.55 2.91
C THR A 157 -19.57 35.11 3.43
N GLU A 158 -20.01 36.28 2.94
CA GLU A 158 -21.30 36.86 3.29
C GLU A 158 -22.45 35.91 2.95
N GLU A 159 -22.39 35.26 1.79
CA GLU A 159 -23.37 34.25 1.39
C GLU A 159 -23.32 32.99 2.26
N VAL A 160 -22.11 32.50 2.57
CA VAL A 160 -21.90 31.38 3.49
C VAL A 160 -22.50 31.69 4.87
N GLU A 161 -22.24 32.89 5.38
CA GLU A 161 -22.76 33.38 6.67
C GLU A 161 -24.30 33.42 6.66
N ASN A 162 -24.89 33.99 5.61
CA ASN A 162 -26.34 34.01 5.42
C ASN A 162 -26.94 32.59 5.34
N LYS A 163 -26.22 31.62 4.76
CA LYS A 163 -26.65 30.21 4.69
C LYS A 163 -26.55 29.54 6.06
N ILE A 164 -25.48 29.80 6.82
CA ILE A 164 -25.28 29.26 8.19
C ILE A 164 -26.35 29.76 9.15
N TYR A 165 -26.71 31.06 9.12
CA TYR A 165 -27.74 31.61 10.00
C TYR A 165 -29.13 31.00 9.81
N LYS A 166 -29.41 30.38 8.66
CA LYS A 166 -30.67 29.64 8.42
C LYS A 166 -30.75 28.31 9.17
N PHE A 167 -29.66 27.84 9.80
CA PHE A 167 -29.58 26.56 10.50
C PHE A 167 -29.22 26.72 11.99
N PRO A 168 -30.01 27.44 12.81
CA PRO A 168 -29.65 27.79 14.19
C PRO A 168 -29.50 26.60 15.15
N ASN A 169 -30.10 25.45 14.83
CA ASN A 169 -30.11 24.25 15.68
C ASN A 169 -29.03 23.22 15.28
N VAL A 170 -28.22 23.50 14.26
CA VAL A 170 -27.19 22.56 13.79
C VAL A 170 -25.88 22.78 14.54
N TYR A 171 -25.31 21.69 15.06
CA TYR A 171 -23.99 21.74 15.69
C TYR A 171 -22.91 22.00 14.64
N LEU A 172 -22.44 23.25 14.55
CA LEU A 172 -21.45 23.64 13.55
C LEU A 172 -20.08 23.03 13.86
N THR A 173 -19.48 22.44 12.83
CA THR A 173 -18.10 22.00 12.84
C THR A 173 -17.33 22.70 11.73
N SER A 174 -16.02 22.84 11.87
CA SER A 174 -15.19 23.38 10.78
C SER A 174 -15.31 22.55 9.49
N SER A 175 -15.60 21.25 9.59
CA SER A 175 -15.85 20.38 8.44
C SER A 175 -17.15 20.74 7.74
N LEU A 176 -18.24 20.93 8.49
CA LEU A 176 -19.54 21.30 7.94
C LEU A 176 -19.50 22.69 7.28
N ILE A 177 -18.84 23.67 7.92
CA ILE A 177 -18.66 25.01 7.32
C ILE A 177 -17.93 24.90 5.97
N ARG A 178 -16.88 24.07 5.90
CA ARG A 178 -16.14 23.83 4.66
C ARG A 178 -17.00 23.16 3.58
N GLU A 179 -17.87 22.23 3.94
CA GLU A 179 -18.83 21.62 3.02
C GLU A 179 -19.81 22.66 2.45
N ILE A 180 -20.31 23.58 3.29
CA ILE A 180 -21.18 24.70 2.85
C ILE A 180 -20.42 25.62 1.88
N VAL A 181 -19.19 26.00 2.21
CA VAL A 181 -18.32 26.81 1.35
C VAL A 181 -18.11 26.12 0.00
N ASN A 182 -17.74 24.83 0.00
CA ASN A 182 -17.54 24.07 -1.23
C ASN A 182 -18.83 23.93 -2.05
N GLY A 183 -19.99 23.82 -1.40
CA GLY A 183 -21.29 23.84 -2.07
C GLY A 183 -21.55 25.15 -2.81
N ILE A 184 -21.32 26.30 -2.14
CA ILE A 184 -21.50 27.62 -2.76
C ILE A 184 -20.50 27.86 -3.90
N LEU A 185 -19.25 27.40 -3.76
CA LEU A 185 -18.26 27.45 -4.83
C LEU A 185 -18.73 26.70 -6.08
N VAL A 186 -19.36 25.53 -5.91
CA VAL A 186 -19.94 24.78 -7.03
C VAL A 186 -21.14 25.51 -7.63
N GLU A 187 -22.02 26.09 -6.80
CA GLU A 187 -23.18 26.89 -7.25
C GLU A 187 -22.74 28.06 -8.17
N HIS A 188 -21.55 28.63 -7.93
CA HIS A 188 -20.96 29.71 -8.73
C HIS A 188 -20.08 29.25 -9.90
N GLY A 189 -19.86 27.95 -10.09
CA GLY A 189 -18.94 27.41 -11.10
C GLY A 189 -17.46 27.63 -10.77
N TYR A 190 -17.12 27.91 -9.51
CA TYR A 190 -15.76 28.15 -9.02
C TYR A 190 -15.00 26.85 -8.69
N GLU A 191 -14.91 25.95 -9.68
CA GLU A 191 -14.32 24.62 -9.53
C GLU A 191 -12.86 24.64 -9.07
N ASP A 192 -12.04 25.56 -9.60
CA ASP A 192 -10.62 25.64 -9.27
C ASP A 192 -10.37 25.95 -7.79
N TYR A 193 -11.19 26.83 -7.20
CA TYR A 193 -11.11 27.15 -5.78
C TYR A 193 -11.64 25.99 -4.92
N ARG A 194 -12.73 25.34 -5.36
CA ARG A 194 -13.29 24.17 -4.69
C ARG A 194 -12.27 23.03 -4.65
N ASN A 195 -11.54 22.78 -5.73
CA ASN A 195 -10.56 21.69 -5.79
C ASN A 195 -9.41 21.89 -4.78
N LYS A 196 -8.98 23.13 -4.54
CA LYS A 196 -7.96 23.44 -3.52
C LYS A 196 -8.47 23.30 -2.09
N LEU A 197 -9.77 23.51 -1.86
CA LEU A 197 -10.41 23.41 -0.54
C LEU A 197 -11.03 22.04 -0.27
N ALA A 198 -11.05 21.16 -1.27
CA ALA A 198 -11.66 19.85 -1.20
C ALA A 198 -11.01 19.01 -0.09
N ARG A 199 -11.85 18.28 0.65
CA ARG A 199 -11.39 17.35 1.66
C ARG A 199 -11.09 16.02 0.99
N VAL A 200 -9.89 15.50 1.22
CA VAL A 200 -9.49 14.15 0.83
C VAL A 200 -9.72 13.21 2.02
N GLY A 201 -10.37 12.07 1.77
CA GLY A 201 -10.67 11.09 2.82
C GLY A 201 -11.61 10.00 2.32
N LEU A 202 -12.02 9.12 3.24
CA LEU A 202 -12.96 8.04 2.96
C LEU A 202 -14.33 8.31 3.60
N PRO A 203 -15.42 7.89 2.94
CA PRO A 203 -16.72 7.77 3.60
C PRO A 203 -16.64 6.91 4.86
N ILE A 204 -17.42 7.26 5.88
CA ILE A 204 -17.43 6.54 7.17
C ILE A 204 -17.79 5.06 6.96
N VAL A 205 -18.74 4.77 6.08
CA VAL A 205 -19.18 3.40 5.78
C VAL A 205 -18.05 2.55 5.18
N ASP A 206 -17.22 3.14 4.32
CA ASP A 206 -16.09 2.46 3.68
C ASP A 206 -14.96 2.21 4.68
N LEU A 207 -14.72 3.16 5.59
CA LEU A 207 -13.74 2.96 6.65
C LEU A 207 -14.18 1.84 7.60
N VAL A 208 -15.46 1.81 7.98
CA VAL A 208 -16.01 0.74 8.83
C VAL A 208 -15.98 -0.61 8.12
N SER A 209 -16.26 -0.67 6.81
CA SER A 209 -16.19 -1.93 6.06
C SER A 209 -14.76 -2.46 5.96
N VAL A 210 -13.77 -1.58 5.76
CA VAL A 210 -12.34 -1.91 5.77
C VAL A 210 -11.87 -2.35 7.17
N MET A 211 -12.43 -1.79 8.25
CA MET A 211 -12.12 -2.27 9.60
C MET A 211 -12.72 -3.65 9.90
N ASN A 212 -13.94 -3.91 9.44
CA ASN A 212 -14.61 -5.18 9.68
C ASN A 212 -14.05 -6.32 8.80
N SER A 213 -13.23 -6.03 7.78
CA SER A 213 -12.62 -7.07 6.96
C SER A 213 -11.60 -7.93 7.72
N ILE A 214 -11.06 -7.42 8.83
CA ILE A 214 -10.11 -8.13 9.72
C ILE A 214 -10.70 -9.45 10.22
N ASP A 215 -12.00 -9.49 10.52
CA ASP A 215 -12.63 -10.69 11.08
C ASP A 215 -12.73 -11.84 10.07
N ASN A 216 -12.62 -11.53 8.77
CA ASN A 216 -12.81 -12.48 7.67
C ASN A 216 -11.51 -12.82 6.92
N THR A 217 -10.41 -12.11 7.20
CA THR A 217 -9.12 -12.30 6.54
C THR A 217 -8.03 -12.56 7.57
N SER A 218 -6.89 -13.12 7.15
CA SER A 218 -5.70 -13.21 8.00
C SER A 218 -4.95 -11.86 8.10
N GLU A 219 -5.61 -10.73 7.83
CA GLU A 219 -5.00 -9.40 7.85
C GLU A 219 -4.83 -8.91 9.29
N SER A 220 -3.71 -8.25 9.55
CA SER A 220 -3.45 -7.59 10.82
C SER A 220 -4.01 -6.16 10.84
N ILE A 221 -4.11 -5.56 12.03
CA ILE A 221 -4.47 -4.14 12.17
C ILE A 221 -3.50 -3.19 11.43
N HIS A 222 -2.24 -3.62 11.27
CA HIS A 222 -1.24 -2.88 10.52
C HIS A 222 -1.58 -2.87 9.02
N ASP A 223 -2.01 -4.01 8.47
CA ASP A 223 -2.43 -4.13 7.07
C ASP A 223 -3.64 -3.23 6.78
N VAL A 224 -4.61 -3.18 7.70
CA VAL A 224 -5.76 -2.27 7.60
C VAL A 224 -5.35 -0.80 7.66
N THR A 225 -4.45 -0.43 8.58
CA THR A 225 -3.95 0.95 8.68
C THR A 225 -3.22 1.37 7.41
N SER A 226 -2.41 0.48 6.84
CA SER A 226 -1.78 0.66 5.54
C SER A 226 -2.81 0.84 4.43
N LYS A 227 -3.82 -0.03 4.35
CA LYS A 227 -4.90 0.03 3.35
C LYS A 227 -5.64 1.36 3.38
N VAL A 228 -6.02 1.83 4.57
CA VAL A 228 -6.68 3.14 4.74
C VAL A 228 -5.77 4.26 4.26
N SER A 229 -4.48 4.22 4.62
CA SER A 229 -3.50 5.21 4.17
C SER A 229 -3.38 5.24 2.64
N GLN A 230 -3.25 4.06 2.01
CA GLN A 230 -3.16 3.93 0.56
C GLN A 230 -4.41 4.47 -0.14
N LEU A 231 -5.60 4.15 0.37
CA LEU A 231 -6.86 4.68 -0.18
C LEU A 231 -6.94 6.20 -0.09
N VAL A 232 -6.57 6.79 1.05
CA VAL A 232 -6.57 8.26 1.21
C VAL A 232 -5.56 8.94 0.28
N PHE A 233 -4.35 8.38 0.13
CA PHE A 233 -3.38 8.92 -0.82
C PHE A 233 -3.78 8.70 -2.28
N SER A 234 -4.54 7.65 -2.57
CA SER A 234 -5.12 7.42 -3.90
C SER A 234 -6.12 8.51 -4.25
N GLU A 235 -6.99 8.88 -3.31
CA GLU A 235 -7.91 10.01 -3.47
C GLU A 235 -7.14 11.33 -3.63
N LEU A 236 -6.04 11.52 -2.90
CA LEU A 236 -5.18 12.71 -3.09
C LEU A 236 -4.59 12.73 -4.50
N LEU A 237 -4.08 11.60 -4.98
CA LEU A 237 -3.46 11.48 -6.29
C LEU A 237 -4.45 11.86 -7.39
N LEU A 238 -5.62 11.20 -7.41
CA LEU A 238 -6.60 11.33 -8.48
C LEU A 238 -7.30 12.70 -8.50
N ASN A 239 -7.53 13.31 -7.33
CA ASN A 239 -8.26 14.58 -7.24
C ASN A 239 -7.37 15.83 -7.35
N SER A 240 -6.06 15.73 -7.07
CA SER A 240 -5.22 16.94 -6.93
C SER A 240 -3.84 16.86 -7.57
N SER A 241 -3.22 15.67 -7.61
CA SER A 241 -1.82 15.55 -8.03
C SER A 241 -1.66 15.18 -9.50
N LEU A 242 -2.61 14.42 -10.05
CA LEU A 242 -2.63 14.09 -11.48
C LEU A 242 -3.44 15.12 -12.28
N PRO A 243 -3.03 15.38 -13.55
CA PRO A 243 -3.89 16.07 -14.49
C PRO A 243 -5.24 15.36 -14.65
N LYS A 244 -6.32 16.13 -14.80
CA LYS A 244 -7.70 15.63 -14.83
C LYS A 244 -7.92 14.59 -15.94
N ASP A 245 -7.36 14.84 -17.12
CA ASP A 245 -7.39 13.93 -18.26
C ASP A 245 -6.74 12.57 -17.95
N ILE A 246 -5.62 12.56 -17.22
CA ILE A 246 -4.96 11.31 -16.78
C ILE A 246 -5.80 10.58 -15.74
N SER A 247 -6.38 11.30 -14.78
CA SER A 247 -7.32 10.72 -13.81
C SER A 247 -8.53 10.11 -14.50
N ASP A 248 -9.10 10.78 -15.50
CA ASP A 248 -10.25 10.29 -16.26
C ASP A 248 -9.91 9.04 -17.08
N LEU A 249 -8.72 8.99 -17.72
CA LEU A 249 -8.23 7.79 -18.41
C LEU A 249 -8.06 6.61 -17.45
N HIS A 250 -7.57 6.87 -16.23
CA HIS A 250 -7.48 5.84 -15.19
C HIS A 250 -8.88 5.36 -14.80
N LEU A 251 -9.77 6.26 -14.38
CA LEU A 251 -11.11 5.94 -13.86
C LEU A 251 -11.99 5.24 -14.90
N SER A 252 -11.89 5.63 -16.16
CA SER A 252 -12.62 5.01 -17.28
C SER A 252 -12.07 3.64 -17.70
N GLY A 253 -10.85 3.30 -17.29
CA GLY A 253 -10.19 2.04 -17.59
C GLY A 253 -9.46 2.00 -18.94
N ASP A 254 -9.17 3.15 -19.57
CA ASP A 254 -8.28 3.22 -20.73
C ASP A 254 -6.82 2.97 -20.31
N ILE A 255 -6.43 3.44 -19.12
CA ILE A 255 -5.16 3.11 -18.46
C ILE A 255 -5.38 2.59 -17.04
N ASN A 256 -4.33 2.04 -16.46
CA ASN A 256 -4.26 1.67 -15.06
C ASN A 256 -3.03 2.27 -14.42
N ILE A 257 -3.20 2.86 -13.23
CA ILE A 257 -2.14 3.34 -12.37
C ILE A 257 -2.17 2.44 -11.14
N SER A 258 -1.27 1.47 -11.11
CA SER A 258 -1.09 0.53 -10.00
C SER A 258 -0.48 1.28 -8.80
N LYS A 259 -0.74 0.78 -7.58
CA LYS A 259 -0.22 1.38 -6.33
C LYS A 259 -0.40 2.90 -6.26
N ASN A 260 -1.56 3.39 -6.69
CA ASN A 260 -1.93 4.82 -6.74
C ASN A 260 -1.71 5.55 -5.40
N GLY A 261 -1.88 4.90 -4.25
CA GLY A 261 -1.57 5.52 -2.96
C GLY A 261 -0.08 5.80 -2.70
N SER A 262 0.84 5.06 -3.32
CA SER A 262 2.30 5.27 -3.20
C SER A 262 2.94 5.86 -4.46
N TRP A 263 2.19 6.01 -5.56
CA TRP A 263 2.67 6.45 -6.88
C TRP A 263 3.56 7.70 -6.88
N ASN A 264 3.15 8.77 -6.17
CA ASN A 264 3.89 10.03 -6.08
C ASN A 264 4.85 10.10 -4.87
N LEU A 265 4.91 9.06 -4.05
CA LEU A 265 5.64 9.05 -2.79
C LEU A 265 6.88 8.14 -2.86
N LEU A 266 6.76 6.99 -3.51
CA LEU A 266 7.77 5.93 -3.56
C LEU A 266 8.12 5.57 -5.00
N ALA A 267 9.37 5.13 -5.20
CA ALA A 267 9.75 4.46 -6.44
C ALA A 267 9.21 3.02 -6.45
N ASP A 268 9.00 2.45 -7.64
CA ASP A 268 8.47 1.09 -7.74
C ASP A 268 9.55 0.04 -7.47
N THR A 269 10.68 0.16 -8.17
CA THR A 269 11.74 -0.85 -8.09
C THR A 269 13.12 -0.20 -8.10
N ILE A 270 14.06 -0.81 -7.37
CA ILE A 270 15.47 -0.39 -7.35
C ILE A 270 16.38 -1.57 -7.64
N PHE A 271 17.40 -1.32 -8.45
CA PHE A 271 18.55 -2.19 -8.68
C PHE A 271 19.75 -1.61 -7.96
N ILE A 272 20.36 -2.37 -7.06
CA ILE A 272 21.51 -1.94 -6.27
C ILE A 272 22.59 -3.03 -6.23
N ASP A 273 23.86 -2.62 -6.34
CA ASP A 273 24.99 -3.50 -6.06
C ASP A 273 25.35 -3.44 -4.57
N LEU A 274 25.34 -4.60 -3.91
CA LEU A 274 25.69 -4.73 -2.50
C LEU A 274 27.08 -4.19 -2.18
N SER A 275 28.03 -4.36 -3.10
CA SER A 275 29.42 -3.91 -2.95
C SER A 275 29.49 -2.38 -2.89
N ASN A 276 28.63 -1.70 -3.64
CA ASN A 276 28.54 -0.24 -3.64
C ASN A 276 27.97 0.27 -2.31
N PHE A 277 26.91 -0.38 -1.81
CA PHE A 277 26.34 -0.06 -0.49
C PHE A 277 27.39 -0.19 0.63
N ILE A 278 28.17 -1.27 0.63
CA ILE A 278 29.18 -1.53 1.66
C ILE A 278 30.30 -0.49 1.62
N LYS A 279 30.81 -0.14 0.43
CA LYS A 279 31.84 0.89 0.25
C LYS A 279 31.48 2.23 0.90
N HIS A 280 30.20 2.60 0.90
CA HIS A 280 29.71 3.86 1.46
C HIS A 280 29.18 3.75 2.90
N GLY A 281 28.99 2.54 3.40
CA GLY A 281 28.36 2.25 4.70
C GLY A 281 26.92 2.77 4.80
N LEU A 282 26.36 2.72 6.01
CA LEU A 282 25.03 3.25 6.33
C LEU A 282 25.18 4.46 7.26
N ASP A 283 25.28 5.67 6.70
CA ASP A 283 25.15 6.92 7.44
C ASP A 283 24.10 7.84 6.82
N LEU A 284 22.94 7.90 7.48
CA LEU A 284 21.80 8.73 7.10
C LEU A 284 21.82 10.10 7.81
N LYS A 285 22.92 10.45 8.49
CA LYS A 285 23.10 11.71 9.23
C LYS A 285 21.96 11.97 10.22
N GLY A 286 21.28 13.11 10.14
CA GLY A 286 20.15 13.47 11.01
C GLY A 286 18.82 12.79 10.67
N LYS A 287 18.78 11.89 9.67
CA LYS A 287 17.57 11.15 9.26
C LYS A 287 17.58 9.75 9.86
N SER A 288 16.40 9.18 10.07
CA SER A 288 16.21 7.81 10.59
C SER A 288 17.13 7.52 11.79
N LEU A 289 17.00 8.33 12.85
CA LEU A 289 17.86 8.29 14.05
C LEU A 289 17.76 6.98 14.84
N PHE A 290 16.74 6.18 14.56
CA PHE A 290 16.55 4.85 15.13
C PHE A 290 17.33 3.76 14.38
N LEU A 291 17.88 4.06 13.19
CA LEU A 291 18.69 3.09 12.43
C LEU A 291 20.15 3.14 12.89
N PRO A 292 20.80 1.97 13.02
CA PRO A 292 22.23 1.91 13.32
C PRO A 292 23.05 2.58 12.21
N ARG A 293 24.23 3.05 12.58
CA ARG A 293 25.22 3.56 11.63
C ARG A 293 26.23 2.46 11.38
N ILE A 294 26.43 2.10 10.10
CA ILE A 294 27.36 1.03 9.71
C ILE A 294 28.55 1.66 9.02
N ASN A 295 29.74 1.41 9.53
CA ASN A 295 30.97 1.81 8.88
C ASN A 295 31.30 0.85 7.72
N PRO A 296 31.92 1.33 6.64
CA PRO A 296 32.33 0.48 5.51
C PRO A 296 33.20 -0.73 5.89
N GLU A 297 33.94 -0.64 7.00
CA GLU A 297 34.83 -1.70 7.51
C GLU A 297 34.09 -2.85 8.23
N THR A 298 32.76 -2.76 8.37
CA THR A 298 31.99 -3.79 9.08
C THR A 298 31.77 -5.00 8.16
N ASP A 299 32.42 -6.13 8.42
CA ASP A 299 32.21 -7.36 7.62
C ASP A 299 31.24 -8.33 8.29
N ASN A 300 29.94 -8.02 8.20
CA ASN A 300 28.90 -8.91 8.72
C ASN A 300 27.62 -8.88 7.85
N ILE A 301 27.53 -9.85 6.93
CA ILE A 301 26.37 -10.01 6.03
C ILE A 301 25.04 -10.18 6.77
N VAL A 302 25.05 -10.82 7.94
CA VAL A 302 23.87 -11.10 8.76
C VAL A 302 23.25 -9.81 9.29
N THR A 303 24.04 -8.74 9.40
CA THR A 303 23.59 -7.43 9.86
C THR A 303 23.35 -6.48 8.70
N ILE A 304 24.30 -6.39 7.76
CA ILE A 304 24.29 -5.43 6.65
C ILE A 304 23.09 -5.65 5.73
N PHE A 305 22.87 -6.89 5.30
CA PHE A 305 21.88 -7.17 4.28
C PHE A 305 20.44 -6.97 4.80
N PRO A 306 20.05 -7.45 6.01
CA PRO A 306 18.75 -7.12 6.57
C PRO A 306 18.54 -5.63 6.81
N LEU A 307 19.57 -4.87 7.21
CA LEU A 307 19.44 -3.41 7.40
C LEU A 307 19.22 -2.67 6.08
N LEU A 308 19.94 -3.06 5.02
CA LEU A 308 19.75 -2.54 3.67
C LEU A 308 18.31 -2.79 3.20
N VAL A 309 17.87 -4.05 3.25
CA VAL A 309 16.52 -4.46 2.85
C VAL A 309 15.48 -3.75 3.68
N SER A 310 15.66 -3.68 5.00
CA SER A 310 14.71 -3.03 5.91
C SER A 310 14.52 -1.57 5.60
N SER A 311 15.61 -0.88 5.31
CA SER A 311 15.59 0.54 5.03
C SER A 311 15.04 0.84 3.63
N LEU A 312 15.35 0.02 2.62
CA LEU A 312 14.78 0.18 1.28
C LEU A 312 13.30 -0.19 1.21
N SER A 313 12.83 -1.13 2.03
CA SER A 313 11.42 -1.55 2.04
C SER A 313 10.44 -0.43 2.40
N THR A 314 10.91 0.64 3.03
CA THR A 314 10.11 1.82 3.37
C THR A 314 10.15 2.90 2.29
N GLU A 315 11.09 2.79 1.33
CA GLU A 315 11.31 3.77 0.26
C GLU A 315 10.95 3.22 -1.14
N ILE A 316 10.66 1.91 -1.24
CA ILE A 316 10.37 1.17 -2.48
C ILE A 316 9.06 0.41 -2.36
N SER A 317 8.16 0.57 -3.34
CA SER A 317 6.83 -0.02 -3.28
C SER A 317 6.74 -1.45 -3.83
N ARG A 318 7.52 -1.86 -4.83
CA ARG A 318 7.37 -3.18 -5.51
C ARG A 318 8.53 -4.13 -5.27
N GLU A 319 9.74 -3.79 -5.68
CA GLU A 319 10.84 -4.75 -5.71
C GLU A 319 12.22 -4.13 -5.43
N ILE A 320 13.02 -4.82 -4.62
CA ILE A 320 14.43 -4.50 -4.38
C ILE A 320 15.27 -5.60 -5.02
N ILE A 321 16.00 -5.28 -6.09
CA ILE A 321 16.94 -6.19 -6.76
C ILE A 321 18.35 -5.90 -6.27
N ILE A 322 18.99 -6.89 -5.67
CA ILE A 322 20.35 -6.80 -5.14
C ILE A 322 21.28 -7.66 -5.99
N THR A 323 22.34 -7.06 -6.51
CA THR A 323 23.45 -7.72 -7.21
C THR A 323 24.71 -7.74 -6.34
N GLY A 324 25.75 -8.46 -6.77
CA GLY A 324 27.07 -8.42 -6.13
C GLY A 324 27.22 -9.26 -4.86
N LEU A 325 26.21 -10.06 -4.47
CA LEU A 325 26.29 -10.90 -3.27
C LEU A 325 27.42 -11.93 -3.34
N VAL A 326 27.57 -12.60 -4.49
CA VAL A 326 28.64 -13.60 -4.70
C VAL A 326 30.02 -12.95 -4.58
N ASN A 327 30.19 -11.80 -5.23
CA ASN A 327 31.44 -11.04 -5.18
C ASN A 327 31.77 -10.65 -3.73
N TYR A 328 30.79 -10.14 -2.97
CA TYR A 328 30.99 -9.82 -1.57
C TYR A 328 31.40 -11.05 -0.74
N ILE A 329 30.72 -12.18 -0.89
CA ILE A 329 31.05 -13.41 -0.15
C ILE A 329 32.44 -13.92 -0.49
N SER A 330 32.89 -13.80 -1.75
CA SER A 330 34.22 -14.25 -2.16
C SER A 330 35.37 -13.49 -1.47
N HIS A 331 35.10 -12.29 -0.95
CA HIS A 331 36.06 -11.51 -0.16
C HIS A 331 36.02 -11.84 1.34
N LEU A 332 35.01 -12.59 1.80
CA LEU A 332 34.90 -13.02 3.18
C LEU A 332 35.74 -14.28 3.41
N ASN A 333 36.73 -14.19 4.31
CA ASN A 333 37.52 -15.35 4.76
C ASN A 333 36.74 -16.17 5.81
N ILE A 334 35.65 -16.82 5.39
CA ILE A 334 34.75 -17.59 6.28
C ILE A 334 34.67 -19.04 5.78
N ASP A 335 34.69 -20.01 6.71
CA ASP A 335 34.49 -21.42 6.37
C ASP A 335 33.06 -21.70 5.88
N SER A 336 32.88 -22.78 5.12
CA SER A 336 31.60 -23.10 4.47
C SER A 336 30.44 -23.34 5.43
N LYS A 337 30.69 -23.89 6.63
CA LYS A 337 29.66 -24.18 7.63
C LYS A 337 29.15 -22.91 8.28
N THR A 338 30.07 -22.03 8.67
CA THR A 338 29.77 -20.70 9.21
C THR A 338 29.07 -19.85 8.16
N LEU A 339 29.53 -19.89 6.90
CA LEU A 339 28.90 -19.18 5.77
C LEU A 339 27.44 -19.63 5.58
N SER A 340 27.17 -20.93 5.54
CA SER A 340 25.79 -21.43 5.38
C SER A 340 24.87 -21.00 6.52
N THR A 341 25.38 -20.99 7.75
CA THR A 341 24.64 -20.50 8.93
C THR A 341 24.34 -19.00 8.80
N HIS A 342 25.33 -18.20 8.43
CA HIS A 342 25.18 -16.76 8.21
C HIS A 342 24.19 -16.45 7.09
N LEU A 343 24.25 -17.15 5.96
CA LEU A 343 23.33 -16.96 4.84
C LEU A 343 21.89 -17.34 5.22
N THR A 344 21.72 -18.46 5.94
CA THR A 344 20.39 -18.87 6.43
C THR A 344 19.80 -17.80 7.35
N ASN A 345 20.60 -17.29 8.30
CA ASN A 345 20.17 -16.20 9.19
C ASN A 345 19.90 -14.90 8.43
N MET A 346 20.69 -14.59 7.40
CA MET A 346 20.47 -13.43 6.54
C MET A 346 19.09 -13.52 5.86
N PHE A 347 18.75 -14.66 5.25
CA PHE A 347 17.44 -14.87 4.62
C PHE A 347 16.30 -14.72 5.62
N ILE A 348 16.43 -15.34 6.80
CA ILE A 348 15.42 -15.26 7.86
C ILE A 348 15.22 -13.80 8.29
N LEU A 349 16.29 -13.10 8.68
CA LEU A 349 16.22 -11.73 9.19
C LEU A 349 15.73 -10.74 8.15
N SER A 350 16.13 -10.89 6.88
CA SER A 350 15.63 -10.05 5.78
C SER A 350 14.16 -10.28 5.46
N SER A 351 13.63 -11.48 5.74
CA SER A 351 12.21 -11.78 5.53
C SER A 351 11.29 -11.15 6.58
N LEU A 352 11.83 -10.78 7.75
CA LEU A 352 11.07 -10.17 8.86
C LEU A 352 10.66 -8.72 8.56
N VAL A 353 11.24 -8.10 7.54
CA VAL A 353 11.00 -6.70 7.21
C VAL A 353 9.55 -6.50 6.78
N GLY A 354 8.86 -5.61 7.51
CA GLY A 354 7.42 -5.49 7.57
C GLY A 354 6.69 -5.16 6.25
N ASN A 355 5.46 -5.68 6.18
CA ASN A 355 4.42 -5.30 5.22
C ASN A 355 4.00 -3.85 5.44
N HIS A 356 4.29 -2.94 4.51
CA HIS A 356 3.69 -1.60 4.53
C HIS A 356 2.55 -1.43 3.51
N GLU A 357 2.20 -2.47 2.75
CA GLU A 357 1.14 -2.40 1.74
C GLU A 357 0.22 -3.63 1.85
N SER A 358 -1.08 -3.38 2.04
CA SER A 358 -2.15 -4.39 2.05
C SER A 358 -2.31 -5.14 0.72
N ASN A 359 -1.78 -4.61 -0.39
CA ASN A 359 -1.93 -5.15 -1.74
C ASN A 359 -0.61 -5.66 -2.37
N GLY A 360 0.41 -5.95 -1.57
CA GLY A 360 1.64 -6.55 -2.07
C GLY A 360 2.86 -5.90 -1.46
N SER A 361 3.48 -6.63 -0.54
CA SER A 361 4.69 -6.23 0.14
C SER A 361 5.88 -6.11 -0.81
N THR A 362 6.82 -5.21 -0.55
CA THR A 362 8.08 -5.10 -1.31
C THR A 362 8.79 -6.46 -1.35
N VAL A 363 9.03 -6.96 -2.56
CA VAL A 363 9.69 -8.24 -2.81
C VAL A 363 11.20 -8.02 -2.91
N ILE A 364 11.97 -8.99 -2.44
CA ILE A 364 13.44 -8.93 -2.49
C ILE A 364 13.91 -9.95 -3.52
N THR A 365 14.75 -9.51 -4.44
CA THR A 365 15.31 -10.38 -5.48
C THR A 365 16.82 -10.31 -5.41
N ILE A 366 17.46 -11.47 -5.28
CA ILE A 366 18.92 -11.58 -5.32
C ILE A 366 19.31 -12.10 -6.69
N PHE A 367 20.05 -11.30 -7.44
CA PHE A 367 20.58 -11.68 -8.73
C PHE A 367 21.95 -12.36 -8.56
N ILE A 368 22.09 -13.56 -9.11
CA ILE A 368 23.27 -14.42 -8.97
C ILE A 368 23.75 -14.82 -10.36
N SER A 369 24.93 -14.32 -10.73
CA SER A 369 25.66 -14.83 -11.89
C SER A 369 26.39 -16.12 -11.52
N ILE A 370 26.20 -17.18 -12.31
CA ILE A 370 26.79 -18.50 -12.06
C ILE A 370 27.93 -18.72 -13.06
N ASP A 371 29.15 -18.87 -12.54
CA ASP A 371 30.36 -19.11 -13.32
C ASP A 371 31.17 -20.30 -12.76
N LYS A 372 32.32 -20.61 -13.37
CA LYS A 372 33.17 -21.75 -12.95
C LYS A 372 33.87 -21.50 -11.61
N HIS A 373 34.06 -20.25 -11.22
CA HIS A 373 34.89 -19.84 -10.10
C HIS A 373 34.09 -19.68 -8.80
N ASN A 374 32.76 -19.60 -8.88
CA ASN A 374 31.90 -19.32 -7.74
C ASN A 374 31.01 -20.51 -7.31
N HIS A 375 31.31 -21.73 -7.78
CA HIS A 375 30.47 -22.91 -7.59
C HIS A 375 30.10 -23.20 -6.13
N GLU A 376 31.08 -23.23 -5.22
CA GLU A 376 30.85 -23.55 -3.80
C GLU A 376 30.00 -22.48 -3.08
N ILE A 377 30.18 -21.22 -3.46
CA ILE A 377 29.41 -20.09 -2.91
C ILE A 377 27.96 -20.18 -3.37
N VAL A 378 27.73 -20.41 -4.67
CA VAL A 378 26.38 -20.56 -5.24
C VAL A 378 25.66 -21.75 -4.59
N LEU A 379 26.33 -22.90 -4.42
CA LEU A 379 25.76 -24.06 -3.74
C LEU A 379 25.39 -23.74 -2.28
N SER A 380 26.24 -23.01 -1.57
CA SER A 380 25.99 -22.56 -0.19
C SER A 380 24.78 -21.62 -0.11
N ILE A 381 24.62 -20.71 -1.08
CA ILE A 381 23.45 -19.82 -1.17
C ILE A 381 22.17 -20.64 -1.41
N LEU A 382 22.18 -21.56 -2.39
CA LEU A 382 21.01 -22.39 -2.71
C LEU A 382 20.58 -23.27 -1.53
N ASN A 383 21.52 -23.92 -0.85
CA ASN A 383 21.22 -24.73 0.33
C ASN A 383 20.66 -23.89 1.49
N SER A 384 21.25 -22.72 1.74
CA SER A 384 20.77 -21.81 2.79
C SER A 384 19.40 -21.20 2.47
N TYR A 385 19.15 -20.90 1.19
CA TYR A 385 17.84 -20.46 0.71
C TYR A 385 16.81 -21.58 0.88
N ARG A 386 17.14 -22.82 0.52
CA ARG A 386 16.27 -23.98 0.75
C ARG A 386 15.88 -24.11 2.22
N ASN A 387 16.84 -24.02 3.15
CA ASN A 387 16.57 -24.06 4.60
C ASN A 387 15.57 -22.97 5.02
N TYR A 388 15.71 -21.75 4.49
CA TYR A 388 14.76 -20.66 4.69
C TYR A 388 13.36 -20.98 4.12
N ILE A 389 13.27 -21.56 2.93
CA ILE A 389 12.00 -21.91 2.28
C ILE A 389 11.26 -23.01 3.06
N GLU A 390 11.96 -23.97 3.66
CA GLU A 390 11.36 -25.07 4.43
C GLU A 390 10.61 -24.58 5.66
N ILE A 391 11.09 -23.50 6.31
CA ILE A 391 10.49 -22.94 7.52
C ILE A 391 9.59 -21.72 7.26
N THR A 392 9.57 -21.19 6.03
CA THR A 392 8.82 -19.97 5.68
C THR A 392 7.59 -20.31 4.84
N PRO A 393 6.36 -20.13 5.36
CA PRO A 393 5.14 -20.44 4.60
C PRO A 393 5.04 -19.69 3.27
N ILE A 394 5.19 -18.36 3.29
CA ILE A 394 5.11 -17.51 2.09
C ILE A 394 6.44 -16.80 1.93
N PRO A 395 7.35 -17.28 1.06
CA PRO A 395 8.63 -16.62 0.87
C PRO A 395 8.45 -15.28 0.15
N ARG A 396 9.27 -14.29 0.53
CA ARG A 396 9.30 -12.95 -0.09
C ARG A 396 10.65 -12.61 -0.71
N ILE A 397 11.61 -13.52 -0.58
CA ILE A 397 12.93 -13.42 -1.19
C ILE A 397 12.93 -14.38 -2.37
N GLY A 398 13.27 -13.91 -3.55
CA GLY A 398 13.48 -14.73 -4.75
C GLY A 398 14.92 -14.66 -5.23
N LEU A 399 15.32 -15.67 -5.99
CA LEU A 399 16.63 -15.71 -6.66
C LEU A 399 16.44 -15.65 -8.17
N VAL A 400 17.17 -14.76 -8.82
CA VAL A 400 17.33 -14.75 -10.28
C VAL A 400 18.72 -15.29 -10.59
N LEU A 401 18.77 -16.42 -11.26
CA LEU A 401 20.01 -17.13 -11.60
C LEU A 401 20.38 -16.86 -13.06
N SER A 402 21.63 -16.49 -13.31
CA SER A 402 22.16 -16.18 -14.64
C SER A 402 23.33 -17.10 -14.96
N PRO A 403 23.09 -18.24 -15.63
CA PRO A 403 24.16 -19.18 -15.97
C PRO A 403 25.00 -18.65 -17.15
N VAL A 404 26.28 -18.37 -16.89
CA VAL A 404 27.23 -17.93 -17.93
C VAL A 404 27.62 -19.09 -18.87
N ASP A 405 27.64 -20.32 -18.35
CA ASP A 405 27.91 -21.56 -19.10
C ASP A 405 26.92 -22.65 -18.66
N LYS A 406 26.18 -23.22 -19.62
CA LYS A 406 25.20 -24.29 -19.39
C LYS A 406 25.80 -25.51 -18.71
N ASN A 407 27.07 -25.84 -18.99
CA ASN A 407 27.68 -27.04 -18.45
C ASN A 407 27.86 -26.95 -16.93
N ASN A 408 28.16 -25.76 -16.40
CA ASN A 408 28.27 -25.55 -14.96
C ASN A 408 26.91 -25.59 -14.26
N PHE A 409 25.86 -25.23 -15.00
CA PHE A 409 24.52 -25.10 -14.44
C PHE A 409 23.93 -26.45 -14.03
N ILE A 410 24.27 -27.54 -14.74
CA ILE A 410 23.76 -28.89 -14.50
C ILE A 410 23.96 -29.33 -13.04
N HIS A 411 25.06 -28.92 -12.41
CA HIS A 411 25.38 -29.27 -11.03
C HIS A 411 24.39 -28.71 -9.99
N PHE A 412 23.66 -27.64 -10.32
CA PHE A 412 22.72 -26.98 -9.40
C PHE A 412 21.27 -27.42 -9.59
N ILE A 413 20.97 -28.15 -10.67
CA ILE A 413 19.62 -28.54 -11.07
C ILE A 413 18.84 -29.22 -9.93
N ASP A 414 19.47 -30.18 -9.25
CA ASP A 414 18.80 -30.95 -8.21
C ASP A 414 18.37 -30.06 -7.03
N SER A 415 19.25 -29.17 -6.58
CA SER A 415 18.94 -28.20 -5.53
C SER A 415 17.85 -27.23 -5.96
N ILE A 416 17.89 -26.75 -7.22
CA ILE A 416 16.90 -25.84 -7.78
C ILE A 416 15.51 -26.50 -7.84
N VAL A 417 15.42 -27.74 -8.35
CA VAL A 417 14.15 -28.49 -8.42
C VAL A 417 13.55 -28.69 -7.03
N GLN A 418 14.38 -28.99 -6.03
CA GLN A 418 13.92 -29.11 -4.64
C GLN A 418 13.36 -27.78 -4.12
N ILE A 419 14.05 -26.66 -4.35
CA ILE A 419 13.60 -25.33 -3.95
C ILE A 419 12.27 -24.98 -4.61
N ILE A 420 12.13 -25.16 -5.93
CA ILE A 420 10.89 -24.89 -6.66
C ILE A 420 9.75 -25.76 -6.13
N CYS A 421 10.00 -27.06 -5.91
CA CYS A 421 8.99 -27.97 -5.36
C CYS A 421 8.54 -27.58 -3.94
N LEU A 422 9.40 -26.94 -3.14
CA LEU A 422 9.07 -26.42 -1.81
C LEU A 422 8.35 -25.06 -1.83
N GLY A 423 8.09 -24.51 -3.02
CA GLY A 423 7.48 -23.20 -3.23
C GLY A 423 8.47 -22.04 -3.13
N GLY A 424 9.76 -22.29 -3.35
CA GLY A 424 10.76 -21.25 -3.48
C GLY A 424 10.64 -20.51 -4.81
N ILE A 425 11.08 -19.26 -4.82
CA ILE A 425 10.96 -18.36 -5.96
C ILE A 425 12.27 -18.35 -6.72
N ILE A 426 12.29 -19.04 -7.87
CA ILE A 426 13.44 -19.11 -8.76
C ILE A 426 13.05 -18.60 -10.15
N SER A 427 13.92 -17.78 -10.73
CA SER A 427 13.84 -17.37 -12.12
C SER A 427 15.21 -17.47 -12.78
N PHE A 428 15.23 -17.62 -14.10
CA PHE A 428 16.44 -17.54 -14.91
C PHE A 428 16.42 -16.27 -15.75
N SER A 429 17.59 -15.65 -15.85
CA SER A 429 17.86 -14.59 -16.82
C SER A 429 19.07 -14.99 -17.64
N ARG A 430 19.03 -14.79 -18.96
CA ARG A 430 20.13 -15.20 -19.82
C ARG A 430 21.26 -14.17 -19.88
N ASP A 431 20.91 -12.93 -20.24
CA ASP A 431 21.90 -11.89 -20.56
C ASP A 431 21.79 -10.67 -19.63
N ASP A 432 20.57 -10.18 -19.37
CA ASP A 432 20.37 -8.94 -18.61
C ASP A 432 20.19 -9.19 -17.11
N ILE A 433 20.51 -8.19 -16.29
CA ILE A 433 20.08 -8.17 -14.89
C ILE A 433 18.59 -7.90 -14.86
N ARG A 434 17.82 -8.87 -14.33
CA ARG A 434 16.36 -8.82 -14.28
C ARG A 434 15.80 -9.00 -12.87
N GLY A 435 14.63 -8.40 -12.64
CA GLY A 435 13.80 -8.68 -11.46
C GLY A 435 13.03 -10.00 -11.61
N ARG A 436 12.32 -10.40 -10.54
CA ARG A 436 11.59 -11.68 -10.43
C ARG A 436 10.52 -11.92 -11.49
N ASP A 437 10.00 -10.84 -12.07
CA ASP A 437 8.89 -10.88 -13.02
C ASP A 437 9.35 -10.51 -14.44
N GLY A 438 10.67 -10.37 -14.65
CA GLY A 438 11.27 -10.15 -15.96
C GLY A 438 11.58 -8.68 -16.30
N LEU A 439 11.40 -7.75 -15.35
CA LEU A 439 11.79 -6.35 -15.51
C LEU A 439 13.30 -6.25 -15.76
N VAL A 440 13.71 -5.50 -16.78
CA VAL A 440 15.13 -5.35 -17.18
C VAL A 440 15.77 -4.13 -16.54
N LYS A 441 16.97 -4.28 -15.95
CA LYS A 441 17.83 -3.16 -15.55
C LYS A 441 18.27 -2.38 -16.79
N THR A 442 17.66 -1.22 -17.04
CA THR A 442 18.02 -0.44 -18.23
C THR A 442 19.28 0.39 -18.03
N GLY A 443 20.15 0.40 -19.05
CA GLY A 443 21.41 1.15 -19.06
C GLY A 443 22.61 0.22 -18.86
N ARG A 444 23.30 -0.12 -19.96
CA ARG A 444 24.49 -1.00 -20.00
C ARG A 444 25.75 -0.36 -19.39
N SER A 445 25.64 0.58 -18.46
CA SER A 445 26.82 1.03 -17.72
C SER A 445 27.10 0.06 -16.59
N THR A 446 28.39 -0.12 -16.29
CA THR A 446 29.00 -0.93 -15.23
C THR A 446 28.03 -1.43 -14.15
N ASP A 447 28.09 -2.73 -13.82
CA ASP A 447 27.22 -3.45 -12.88
C ASP A 447 26.94 -2.73 -11.54
N SER A 448 27.78 -1.78 -11.16
CA SER A 448 27.75 -0.97 -9.94
C SER A 448 26.72 0.17 -9.87
N ASP A 449 26.10 0.60 -10.98
CA ASP A 449 25.19 1.75 -10.96
C ASP A 449 23.85 1.41 -10.30
N THR A 450 23.37 2.29 -9.41
CA THR A 450 22.03 2.21 -8.83
C THR A 450 21.00 2.69 -9.86
N VAL A 451 20.03 1.84 -10.18
CA VAL A 451 19.01 2.13 -11.18
C VAL A 451 17.63 2.02 -10.55
N ILE A 452 16.80 3.03 -10.76
CA ILE A 452 15.43 3.10 -10.26
C ILE A 452 14.46 2.98 -11.44
N ALA A 453 13.46 2.11 -11.31
CA ALA A 453 12.45 1.86 -12.32
C ALA A 453 11.07 2.31 -11.84
N LEU A 454 10.32 2.98 -12.73
CA LEU A 454 8.93 3.41 -12.53
C LEU A 454 8.02 2.62 -13.49
N GLN A 455 7.30 1.62 -12.98
CA GLN A 455 6.56 0.60 -13.76
C GLN A 455 5.05 0.61 -13.63
N SER A 456 4.49 1.22 -12.58
CA SER A 456 3.09 1.01 -12.17
C SER A 456 2.01 1.61 -13.10
N LEU A 457 2.27 1.76 -14.40
CA LEU A 457 1.31 2.24 -15.40
C LEU A 457 1.14 1.22 -16.52
N SER A 458 -0.12 0.83 -16.73
CA SER A 458 -0.52 -0.16 -17.73
C SER A 458 -1.55 0.41 -18.71
N ILE A 459 -1.44 0.06 -19.99
CA ILE A 459 -2.44 0.40 -21.02
C ILE A 459 -3.38 -0.80 -21.20
N ASN A 460 -4.68 -0.52 -21.26
CA ASN A 460 -5.71 -1.53 -21.48
C ASN A 460 -5.84 -1.84 -22.99
N MET A 461 -5.12 -2.84 -23.47
CA MET A 461 -5.16 -3.22 -24.89
C MET A 461 -6.56 -3.72 -25.32
N PRO A 462 -7.27 -4.55 -24.52
CA PRO A 462 -8.64 -4.95 -24.82
C PRO A 462 -9.60 -3.77 -25.01
N ARG A 463 -9.52 -2.75 -24.16
CA ARG A 463 -10.34 -1.53 -24.30
C ARG A 463 -10.17 -0.85 -25.64
N ILE A 464 -8.92 -0.73 -26.10
CA ILE A 464 -8.62 -0.17 -27.42
C ILE A 464 -9.26 -1.02 -28.50
N ALA A 465 -9.15 -2.35 -28.43
CA ALA A 465 -9.75 -3.27 -29.40
C ALA A 465 -11.28 -3.13 -29.48
N TYR A 466 -11.97 -3.06 -28.34
CA TYR A 466 -13.42 -2.84 -28.31
C TYR A 466 -13.84 -1.53 -28.99
N GLN A 467 -13.06 -0.47 -28.77
CA GLN A 467 -13.35 0.84 -29.34
C GLN A 467 -12.95 0.94 -30.83
N SER A 468 -12.26 -0.07 -31.36
CA SER A 468 -11.74 -0.08 -32.73
C SER A 468 -12.68 -0.72 -33.74
N ASN A 469 -13.81 -1.28 -33.31
CA ASN A 469 -14.78 -1.95 -34.18
C ASN A 469 -14.12 -2.97 -35.14
N HIS A 470 -13.18 -3.77 -34.63
CA HIS A 470 -12.41 -4.77 -35.38
C HIS A 470 -11.43 -4.21 -36.44
N ASP A 471 -11.14 -2.90 -36.45
CA ASP A 471 -10.16 -2.29 -37.35
C ASP A 471 -8.75 -2.19 -36.71
N GLU A 472 -7.78 -2.90 -37.28
CA GLU A 472 -6.38 -2.95 -36.84
C GLU A 472 -5.66 -1.58 -36.97
N THR A 473 -6.00 -0.79 -37.99
CA THR A 473 -5.40 0.53 -38.21
C THR A 473 -5.91 1.53 -37.19
N TYR A 474 -7.22 1.52 -36.93
CA TYR A 474 -7.81 2.34 -35.87
C TYR A 474 -7.27 1.94 -34.49
N PHE A 475 -7.11 0.64 -34.23
CA PHE A 475 -6.49 0.12 -33.01
C PHE A 475 -5.10 0.72 -32.77
N ARG A 476 -4.23 0.66 -33.78
CA ARG A 476 -2.87 1.22 -33.69
C ARG A 476 -2.86 2.74 -33.56
N ALA A 477 -3.75 3.45 -34.28
CA ALA A 477 -3.89 4.90 -34.17
C ALA A 477 -4.33 5.32 -32.75
N LYS A 478 -5.26 4.58 -32.15
CA LYS A 478 -5.74 4.86 -30.79
C LYS A 478 -4.69 4.56 -29.73
N LEU A 479 -3.92 3.48 -29.88
CA LEU A 479 -2.75 3.22 -29.04
C LEU A 479 -1.77 4.41 -29.08
N ALA A 480 -1.50 4.95 -30.27
CA ALA A 480 -0.63 6.12 -30.42
C ALA A 480 -1.15 7.35 -29.67
N LEU A 481 -2.45 7.62 -29.76
CA LEU A 481 -3.09 8.73 -29.05
C LEU A 481 -3.01 8.58 -27.52
N LEU A 482 -3.09 7.35 -27.00
CA LEU A 482 -3.00 7.06 -25.56
C LEU A 482 -1.56 7.11 -25.01
N LEU A 483 -0.56 6.81 -25.84
CA LEU A 483 0.85 6.83 -25.41
C LEU A 483 1.32 8.24 -25.01
N LYS A 484 0.88 9.29 -25.71
CA LYS A 484 1.31 10.67 -25.44
C LYS A 484 0.96 11.15 -24.01
N PRO A 485 -0.31 11.13 -23.55
CA PRO A 485 -0.64 11.52 -22.17
C PRO A 485 0.00 10.58 -21.13
N THR A 486 0.10 9.28 -21.43
CA THR A 486 0.76 8.29 -20.57
C THR A 486 2.22 8.63 -20.30
N ILE A 487 2.97 8.97 -21.35
CA ILE A 487 4.38 9.35 -21.26
C ILE A 487 4.54 10.65 -20.46
N SER A 488 3.64 11.62 -20.65
CA SER A 488 3.63 12.86 -19.87
C SER A 488 3.43 12.59 -18.37
N ALA A 489 2.50 11.71 -18.01
CA ALA A 489 2.26 11.31 -16.62
C ALA A 489 3.50 10.65 -15.97
N LEU A 490 4.21 9.80 -16.71
CA LEU A 490 5.45 9.17 -16.25
C LEU A 490 6.60 10.18 -16.08
N ALA A 491 6.72 11.15 -16.98
CA ALA A 491 7.70 12.21 -16.87
C ALA A 491 7.45 13.08 -15.63
N MET A 492 6.19 13.43 -15.36
CA MET A 492 5.79 14.14 -14.14
C MET A 492 6.14 13.31 -12.90
N ARG A 493 5.78 12.02 -12.88
CA ARG A 493 6.12 11.12 -11.77
C ARG A 493 7.62 11.08 -11.51
N LYS A 494 8.44 10.94 -12.55
CA LYS A 494 9.91 10.96 -12.40
C LYS A 494 10.37 12.25 -11.74
N SER A 495 9.87 13.40 -12.20
CA SER A 495 10.23 14.71 -11.61
C SER A 495 9.89 14.76 -10.11
N THR A 496 8.69 14.32 -9.73
CA THR A 496 8.26 14.26 -8.33
C THR A 496 9.16 13.37 -7.48
N ILE A 497 9.44 12.14 -7.91
CA ILE A 497 10.30 11.21 -7.17
C ILE A 497 11.74 11.73 -7.10
N ALA A 498 12.27 12.29 -8.19
CA ALA A 498 13.59 12.90 -8.21
C ALA A 498 13.71 14.04 -7.18
N ASP A 499 12.68 14.86 -7.06
CA ASP A 499 12.65 15.95 -6.08
C ASP A 499 12.61 15.46 -4.64
N LEU A 500 11.88 14.37 -4.36
CA LEU A 500 11.90 13.73 -3.03
C LEU A 500 13.31 13.22 -2.69
N ILE A 501 14.00 12.61 -3.66
CA ILE A 501 15.38 12.14 -3.49
C ILE A 501 16.33 13.34 -3.26
N ARG A 502 16.23 14.40 -4.07
CA ARG A 502 17.09 15.60 -3.92
C ARG A 502 16.89 16.31 -2.58
N ARG A 503 15.64 16.33 -2.08
CA ARG A 503 15.26 16.93 -0.78
C ARG A 503 15.52 16.01 0.41
N ASN A 504 16.07 14.83 0.19
CA ASN A 504 16.40 13.86 1.24
C ASN A 504 15.16 13.40 2.04
N HIS A 505 14.03 13.23 1.35
CA HIS A 505 12.80 12.64 1.89
C HIS A 505 12.80 11.11 1.78
N LEU A 506 13.62 10.55 0.89
CA LEU A 506 13.92 9.12 0.75
C LEU A 506 15.39 8.88 1.15
N PRO A 507 15.70 8.94 2.46
CA PRO A 507 17.07 9.16 2.94
C PRO A 507 18.08 8.11 2.48
N LEU A 508 17.69 6.84 2.36
CA LEU A 508 18.61 5.80 1.92
C LEU A 508 18.87 5.89 0.41
N ILE A 509 17.83 6.05 -0.41
CA ILE A 509 18.00 6.24 -1.86
C ILE A 509 18.81 7.51 -2.14
N SER A 510 18.50 8.61 -1.43
CA SER A 510 19.27 9.86 -1.48
C SER A 510 20.74 9.65 -1.16
N ARG A 511 21.06 8.80 -0.17
CA ARG A 511 22.44 8.48 0.20
C ARG A 511 23.14 7.68 -0.90
N ILE A 512 22.53 6.58 -1.36
CA ILE A 512 23.15 5.65 -2.33
C ILE A 512 23.32 6.31 -3.71
N THR A 513 22.40 7.18 -4.10
CA THR A 513 22.46 7.89 -5.39
C THR A 513 23.22 9.22 -5.33
N GLU A 514 23.71 9.59 -4.14
CA GLU A 514 24.21 10.93 -3.82
C GLU A 514 23.30 12.07 -4.31
N ASN A 515 22.02 12.01 -3.92
CA ASN A 515 20.97 12.95 -4.35
C ASN A 515 20.84 13.03 -5.88
N MET A 516 20.78 11.87 -6.55
CA MET A 516 20.68 11.71 -8.02
C MET A 516 21.92 12.11 -8.83
N LYS A 517 23.12 12.20 -8.23
CA LYS A 517 24.37 12.39 -9.00
C LYS A 517 24.82 11.12 -9.71
N PHE A 518 24.68 9.96 -9.06
CA PHE A 518 25.19 8.67 -9.54
C PHE A 518 24.08 7.63 -9.82
N GLY A 519 22.82 7.98 -9.56
CA GLY A 519 21.67 7.13 -9.83
C GLY A 519 20.99 7.42 -11.17
N LYS A 520 20.43 6.39 -11.81
CA LYS A 520 19.62 6.54 -13.04
C LYS A 520 18.16 6.20 -12.77
N MET A 521 17.25 6.91 -13.44
CA MET A 521 15.82 6.63 -13.42
C MET A 521 15.31 6.37 -14.82
N TYR A 522 14.48 5.34 -14.96
CA TYR A 522 13.72 5.06 -16.18
C TYR A 522 12.28 4.69 -15.82
N ALA A 523 11.40 4.75 -16.82
CA ALA A 523 10.02 4.32 -16.68
C ALA A 523 9.68 3.21 -17.68
N THR A 524 8.61 2.48 -17.41
CA THR A 524 8.06 1.50 -18.34
C THR A 524 6.56 1.67 -18.47
N ILE A 525 6.04 1.32 -19.64
CA ILE A 525 4.61 1.24 -19.93
C ILE A 525 4.26 -0.23 -20.14
N ASN A 526 3.40 -0.76 -19.28
CA ASN A 526 3.00 -2.16 -19.33
C ASN A 526 1.81 -2.34 -20.29
N LEU A 527 1.90 -3.30 -21.21
CA LEU A 527 0.81 -3.67 -22.11
C LEU A 527 0.05 -4.85 -21.52
N THR A 528 -1.22 -4.62 -21.18
CA THR A 528 -2.08 -5.63 -20.54
C THR A 528 -3.16 -6.10 -21.51
N GLY A 529 -3.30 -7.41 -21.63
CA GLY A 529 -4.32 -8.05 -22.46
C GLY A 529 -4.06 -7.98 -23.97
N THR A 530 -2.80 -7.87 -24.40
CA THR A 530 -2.46 -7.72 -25.83
C THR A 530 -2.94 -8.90 -26.67
N ILE A 531 -2.86 -10.12 -26.13
CA ILE A 531 -3.31 -11.33 -26.82
C ILE A 531 -4.83 -11.30 -26.98
N GLU A 532 -5.59 -11.06 -25.91
CA GLU A 532 -7.05 -11.01 -25.93
C GLU A 532 -7.57 -9.88 -26.84
N ALA A 533 -6.89 -8.73 -26.84
CA ALA A 533 -7.21 -7.62 -27.73
C ALA A 533 -7.20 -8.07 -29.20
N ILE A 534 -6.20 -8.86 -29.59
CA ILE A 534 -5.97 -9.27 -30.98
C ILE A 534 -6.78 -10.54 -31.32
N SER A 535 -6.73 -11.56 -30.47
CA SER A 535 -7.39 -12.85 -30.74
C SER A 535 -8.89 -12.80 -30.53
N ASP A 536 -9.31 -12.36 -29.35
CA ASP A 536 -10.68 -12.53 -28.88
C ASP A 536 -11.57 -11.37 -29.37
N ILE A 537 -11.02 -10.15 -29.40
CA ILE A 537 -11.78 -8.93 -29.70
C ILE A 537 -11.61 -8.51 -31.16
N LEU A 538 -10.39 -8.30 -31.67
CA LEU A 538 -10.21 -7.98 -33.10
C LEU A 538 -10.59 -9.16 -34.02
N GLY A 539 -10.48 -10.40 -33.52
CA GLY A 539 -11.01 -11.59 -34.18
C GLY A 539 -10.00 -12.39 -35.00
N TYR A 540 -8.70 -12.15 -34.82
CA TYR A 540 -7.64 -12.93 -35.49
C TYR A 540 -7.51 -14.32 -34.82
N LYS A 541 -7.74 -15.39 -35.56
CA LYS A 541 -7.78 -16.76 -34.99
C LYS A 541 -6.55 -17.62 -35.29
N ASP A 542 -5.88 -17.38 -36.41
CA ASP A 542 -4.66 -18.12 -36.74
C ASP A 542 -3.50 -17.64 -35.87
N GLN A 543 -2.73 -18.56 -35.28
CA GLN A 543 -1.62 -18.22 -34.40
C GLN A 543 -0.54 -17.40 -35.10
N LYS A 544 -0.30 -17.63 -36.40
CA LYS A 544 0.67 -16.86 -37.19
C LYS A 544 0.19 -15.43 -37.39
N ASP A 545 -1.09 -15.26 -37.72
CA ASP A 545 -1.70 -13.94 -37.89
C ASP A 545 -1.67 -13.17 -36.56
N VAL A 546 -2.05 -13.81 -35.45
CA VAL A 546 -1.98 -13.19 -34.11
C VAL A 546 -0.56 -12.72 -33.81
N ARG A 547 0.45 -13.57 -34.03
CA ARG A 547 1.85 -13.23 -33.79
C ARG A 547 2.30 -12.03 -34.65
N GLU A 548 1.97 -12.02 -35.94
CA GLU A 548 2.32 -10.91 -36.83
C GLU A 548 1.71 -9.58 -36.36
N ILE A 549 0.42 -9.59 -36.00
CA ILE A 549 -0.28 -8.40 -35.53
C ILE A 549 0.26 -7.94 -34.17
N VAL A 550 0.54 -8.85 -33.23
CA VAL A 550 1.19 -8.52 -31.94
C VAL A 550 2.52 -7.80 -32.17
N THR A 551 3.39 -8.39 -33.01
CA THR A 551 4.68 -7.80 -33.37
C THR A 551 4.52 -6.41 -34.01
N LYS A 552 3.56 -6.24 -34.92
CA LYS A 552 3.27 -4.97 -35.59
C LYS A 552 2.79 -3.89 -34.62
N VAL A 553 1.90 -4.25 -33.69
CA VAL A 553 1.39 -3.37 -32.62
C VAL A 553 2.53 -2.93 -31.70
N MET A 554 3.35 -3.86 -31.22
CA MET A 554 4.50 -3.54 -30.35
C MET A 554 5.52 -2.64 -31.07
N LYS A 555 5.86 -2.94 -32.34
CA LYS A 555 6.73 -2.07 -33.17
C LYS A 555 6.17 -0.66 -33.30
N THR A 556 4.86 -0.53 -33.50
CA THR A 556 4.19 0.77 -33.59
C THR A 556 4.37 1.54 -32.29
N ALA A 557 4.08 0.91 -31.14
CA ALA A 557 4.27 1.54 -29.82
C ALA A 557 5.71 1.97 -29.57
N THR A 558 6.69 1.11 -29.89
CA THR A 558 8.13 1.45 -29.74
C THR A 558 8.52 2.62 -30.63
N SER A 559 8.06 2.67 -31.89
CA SER A 559 8.33 3.78 -32.81
C SER A 559 7.81 5.11 -32.26
N ILE A 560 6.58 5.12 -31.73
CA ILE A 560 5.96 6.32 -31.17
C ILE A 560 6.69 6.80 -29.92
N ILE A 561 7.11 5.88 -29.05
CA ILE A 561 7.92 6.23 -27.87
C ILE A 561 9.24 6.88 -28.31
N GLU A 562 9.91 6.35 -29.34
CA GLU A 562 11.15 6.93 -29.86
C GLU A 562 10.94 8.29 -30.56
N GLU A 563 9.80 8.49 -31.23
CA GLU A 563 9.43 9.77 -31.83
C GLU A 563 9.17 10.83 -30.76
N LEU A 564 8.34 10.52 -29.75
CA LEU A 564 7.98 11.45 -28.68
C LEU A 564 9.17 11.82 -27.78
N LYS A 565 10.18 10.94 -27.65
CA LYS A 565 11.45 11.27 -27.00
C LYS A 565 12.18 12.42 -27.70
N LYS A 566 12.14 12.47 -29.03
CA LYS A 566 12.82 13.52 -29.81
C LYS A 566 12.09 14.85 -29.72
N GLU A 567 10.76 14.81 -29.63
CA GLU A 567 9.96 16.01 -29.76
C GLU A 567 9.91 16.85 -28.47
N HIS A 568 9.56 16.32 -27.28
CA HIS A 568 9.21 17.22 -26.16
C HIS A 568 9.47 16.68 -24.73
N ILE A 569 10.12 15.52 -24.51
CA ILE A 569 10.35 14.96 -23.17
C ILE A 569 11.77 14.36 -23.04
N PRO A 570 12.81 15.19 -22.91
CA PRO A 570 14.19 14.74 -23.13
C PRO A 570 14.83 13.98 -21.97
N ASP A 571 14.24 13.96 -20.77
CA ASP A 571 14.99 13.51 -19.58
C ASP A 571 14.67 12.07 -19.12
N ILE A 572 13.64 11.38 -19.66
CA ILE A 572 13.29 10.03 -19.18
C ILE A 572 13.39 8.95 -20.26
N LYS A 573 14.17 7.90 -19.97
CA LYS A 573 14.14 6.67 -20.77
C LYS A 573 12.85 5.90 -20.47
N ILE A 574 12.08 5.60 -21.51
CA ILE A 574 10.85 4.81 -21.42
C ILE A 574 11.03 3.52 -22.23
N GLY A 575 10.67 2.39 -21.61
CA GLY A 575 10.58 1.09 -22.25
C GLY A 575 9.16 0.52 -22.24
N LEU A 576 8.92 -0.49 -23.06
CA LEU A 576 7.66 -1.26 -23.04
C LEU A 576 7.84 -2.52 -22.21
N THR A 577 6.81 -2.88 -21.46
CA THR A 577 6.78 -4.11 -20.67
C THR A 577 5.53 -4.93 -20.94
N SER A 578 5.63 -6.24 -20.68
CA SER A 578 4.46 -7.08 -20.43
C SER A 578 4.78 -7.96 -19.22
N ILE A 579 4.55 -7.39 -18.04
CA ILE A 579 4.87 -7.97 -16.74
C ILE A 579 3.62 -8.08 -15.87
N LYS A 580 3.62 -9.01 -14.93
CA LYS A 580 2.48 -9.23 -14.03
C LYS A 580 2.32 -8.07 -13.05
N ASP A 581 1.11 -7.52 -12.95
CA ASP A 581 0.72 -6.50 -11.98
C ASP A 581 -0.78 -6.60 -11.62
N GLU A 582 -1.32 -5.62 -10.88
CA GLU A 582 -2.72 -5.61 -10.46
C GLU A 582 -3.71 -5.15 -11.55
N SER A 583 -3.22 -4.73 -12.73
CA SER A 583 -4.05 -4.12 -13.77
C SER A 583 -4.95 -5.11 -14.50
N GLY A 584 -4.49 -6.35 -14.75
CA GLY A 584 -5.24 -7.34 -15.53
C GLY A 584 -6.65 -7.61 -15.00
N ARG A 585 -6.79 -7.82 -13.68
CA ARG A 585 -8.07 -8.03 -13.02
C ARG A 585 -8.94 -6.79 -12.99
N ARG A 586 -8.37 -5.62 -12.69
CA ARG A 586 -9.12 -4.36 -12.60
C ARG A 586 -9.71 -3.98 -13.96
N LEU A 587 -8.87 -3.98 -14.99
CA LEU A 587 -9.25 -3.58 -16.35
C LEU A 587 -10.32 -4.52 -16.91
N MET A 588 -10.16 -5.83 -16.73
CA MET A 588 -11.16 -6.82 -17.14
C MET A 588 -12.52 -6.58 -16.49
N ASN A 589 -12.57 -6.30 -15.18
CA ASN A 589 -13.84 -6.04 -14.50
C ASN A 589 -14.54 -4.79 -15.05
N ILE A 590 -13.80 -3.71 -15.30
CA ILE A 590 -14.35 -2.46 -15.86
C ILE A 590 -14.85 -2.68 -17.29
N ASP A 591 -14.13 -3.46 -18.09
CA ASP A 591 -14.52 -3.79 -19.46
C ASP A 591 -15.76 -4.67 -19.50
N ILE A 592 -15.84 -5.71 -18.66
CA ILE A 592 -17.01 -6.60 -18.57
C ILE A 592 -18.28 -5.83 -18.21
N LEU A 593 -18.18 -4.85 -17.29
CA LEU A 593 -19.33 -4.01 -16.94
C LEU A 593 -19.83 -3.17 -18.12
N LYS A 594 -18.96 -2.82 -19.07
CA LYS A 594 -19.28 -1.93 -20.19
C LYS A 594 -19.62 -2.67 -21.49
N TYR A 595 -18.94 -3.77 -21.80
CA TYR A 595 -19.08 -4.52 -23.05
C TYR A 595 -19.69 -5.92 -22.87
N GLY A 596 -19.87 -6.38 -21.63
CA GLY A 596 -20.32 -7.74 -21.34
C GLY A 596 -19.18 -8.76 -21.42
N LYS A 597 -19.54 -10.06 -21.29
CA LYS A 597 -18.59 -11.18 -21.22
C LYS A 597 -18.41 -11.94 -22.54
N SER A 598 -19.20 -11.62 -23.57
CA SER A 598 -19.32 -12.45 -24.79
C SER A 598 -18.06 -12.49 -25.65
N SER A 599 -17.24 -11.44 -25.61
CA SER A 599 -16.07 -11.27 -26.48
C SER A 599 -14.77 -11.73 -25.82
N ILE A 600 -14.82 -12.35 -24.65
CA ILE A 600 -13.64 -12.83 -23.90
C ILE A 600 -13.72 -14.35 -23.77
N SER A 601 -12.61 -15.04 -23.99
CA SER A 601 -12.54 -16.49 -23.86
C SER A 601 -12.84 -17.00 -22.44
N ASN A 602 -13.37 -18.23 -22.36
CA ASN A 602 -13.73 -18.86 -21.08
C ASN A 602 -12.52 -19.07 -20.14
N GLU A 603 -11.32 -19.31 -20.69
CA GLU A 603 -10.10 -19.47 -19.89
C GLU A 603 -9.76 -18.17 -19.13
N ILE A 604 -9.91 -17.02 -19.77
CA ILE A 604 -9.71 -15.71 -19.16
C ILE A 604 -10.79 -15.41 -18.12
N LEU A 605 -12.05 -15.74 -18.43
CA LEU A 605 -13.16 -15.62 -17.47
C LEU A 605 -12.95 -16.47 -16.20
N GLN A 606 -12.34 -17.65 -16.33
CA GLN A 606 -11.98 -18.50 -15.20
C GLN A 606 -10.81 -17.91 -14.38
N ASN A 607 -9.79 -17.38 -15.06
CA ASN A 607 -8.64 -16.75 -14.41
C ASN A 607 -8.95 -15.36 -13.81
N ASN A 608 -10.06 -14.74 -14.20
CA ASN A 608 -10.54 -13.43 -13.73
C ASN A 608 -9.49 -12.31 -13.85
N SER A 609 -8.68 -12.34 -14.90
CA SER A 609 -7.67 -11.34 -15.22
C SER A 609 -7.27 -11.45 -16.69
N TYR A 610 -7.07 -10.31 -17.36
CA TYR A 610 -6.36 -10.29 -18.64
C TYR A 610 -4.91 -10.78 -18.50
N THR A 611 -4.38 -11.33 -19.58
CA THR A 611 -3.00 -11.84 -19.64
C THR A 611 -1.96 -10.73 -19.61
N GLN A 612 -0.82 -11.08 -19.02
CA GLN A 612 0.36 -10.24 -18.92
C GLN A 612 1.60 -11.13 -19.00
N GLY A 613 2.48 -10.82 -19.93
CA GLY A 613 3.57 -11.72 -20.32
C GLY A 613 3.05 -13.01 -20.96
N VAL A 614 3.91 -14.03 -21.00
CA VAL A 614 3.65 -15.33 -21.60
C VAL A 614 3.53 -16.39 -20.50
N THR A 615 2.50 -17.23 -20.57
CA THR A 615 2.36 -18.40 -19.69
C THR A 615 2.38 -19.67 -20.52
N ILE A 616 3.34 -20.54 -20.27
CA ILE A 616 3.58 -21.78 -21.00
C ILE A 616 3.25 -22.95 -20.07
N LYS A 617 2.37 -23.86 -20.49
CA LYS A 617 2.11 -25.10 -19.75
C LYS A 617 3.30 -26.02 -19.98
N ALA A 618 3.89 -26.60 -18.93
CA ALA A 618 5.04 -27.49 -19.07
C ALA A 618 4.84 -28.62 -20.09
N SER A 619 3.61 -29.14 -20.23
CA SER A 619 3.24 -30.13 -21.25
C SER A 619 3.49 -29.69 -22.70
N GLN A 620 3.55 -28.38 -22.97
CA GLN A 620 3.86 -27.83 -24.30
C GLN A 620 5.35 -27.93 -24.63
N LEU A 621 6.21 -27.98 -23.62
CA LEU A 621 7.66 -28.13 -23.76
C LEU A 621 8.09 -29.61 -23.71
N ILE A 622 7.35 -30.47 -22.99
CA ILE A 622 7.66 -31.91 -22.85
C ILE A 622 7.24 -32.73 -24.09
N LYS A 623 6.22 -32.30 -24.85
CA LYS A 623 5.77 -33.06 -26.03
C LYS A 623 6.89 -33.17 -27.05
N SER A 624 7.08 -34.38 -27.60
CA SER A 624 8.17 -34.86 -28.46
C SER A 624 8.37 -34.15 -29.81
N ASP A 625 7.85 -32.95 -29.98
CA ASP A 625 7.96 -32.15 -31.19
C ASP A 625 8.98 -31.02 -30.93
N SER A 626 10.27 -31.36 -30.98
CA SER A 626 11.39 -30.45 -30.68
C SER A 626 11.34 -29.15 -31.50
N ASN A 627 10.69 -29.17 -32.67
CA ASN A 627 10.54 -27.99 -33.49
C ASN A 627 9.59 -26.95 -32.86
N LYS A 628 8.51 -27.39 -32.20
CA LYS A 628 7.55 -26.47 -31.56
C LYS A 628 8.12 -25.78 -30.33
N SER A 629 8.92 -26.47 -29.53
CA SER A 629 9.57 -25.86 -28.37
C SER A 629 10.60 -24.81 -28.79
N ILE A 630 11.35 -25.07 -29.88
CA ILE A 630 12.27 -24.11 -30.47
C ILE A 630 11.52 -22.88 -30.99
N GLU A 631 10.43 -23.07 -31.75
CA GLU A 631 9.60 -21.97 -32.26
C GLU A 631 9.05 -21.07 -31.14
N LEU A 632 8.61 -21.66 -30.02
CA LEU A 632 8.14 -20.92 -28.84
C LEU A 632 9.25 -20.12 -28.17
N ILE A 633 10.46 -20.69 -28.05
CA ILE A 633 11.62 -19.99 -27.49
C ILE A 633 12.00 -18.81 -28.41
N ASP A 634 12.01 -19.01 -29.71
CA ASP A 634 12.31 -17.96 -30.70
C ASP A 634 11.27 -16.83 -30.68
N GLU A 635 9.99 -17.16 -30.51
CA GLU A 635 8.92 -16.19 -30.29
C GLU A 635 9.15 -15.36 -29.03
N CYS A 636 9.51 -16.01 -27.92
CA CYS A 636 9.84 -15.32 -26.67
C CYS A 636 11.01 -14.33 -26.86
N HIS A 637 12.03 -14.68 -27.63
CA HIS A 637 13.14 -13.78 -27.98
C HIS A 637 12.71 -12.61 -28.86
N GLU A 638 11.77 -12.83 -29.78
CA GLU A 638 11.22 -11.77 -30.63
C GLU A 638 10.46 -10.73 -29.79
N TYR A 639 9.57 -11.19 -28.91
CA TYR A 639 8.78 -10.31 -28.04
C TYR A 639 9.64 -9.58 -27.02
N ASP A 640 10.63 -10.25 -26.42
CA ASP A 640 11.54 -9.64 -25.44
C ASP A 640 12.32 -8.44 -26.03
N LYS A 641 12.76 -8.55 -27.28
CA LYS A 641 13.45 -7.45 -27.98
C LYS A 641 12.58 -6.21 -28.16
N LEU A 642 11.28 -6.40 -28.39
CA LEU A 642 10.32 -5.31 -28.56
C LEU A 642 9.89 -4.73 -27.20
N LEU A 643 9.71 -5.60 -26.21
CA LEU A 643 9.42 -5.27 -24.82
C LEU A 643 10.71 -4.98 -24.04
N ASN A 644 11.47 -4.00 -24.51
CA ASN A 644 12.81 -3.65 -24.01
C ASN A 644 12.87 -3.18 -22.54
N GLY A 645 11.73 -2.97 -21.88
CA GLY A 645 11.63 -2.73 -20.44
C GLY A 645 11.50 -4.03 -19.63
N GLY A 646 11.10 -5.14 -20.26
CA GLY A 646 10.99 -6.47 -19.66
C GLY A 646 9.69 -7.20 -19.99
N MET A 647 9.78 -8.52 -20.10
CA MET A 647 8.65 -9.42 -20.32
C MET A 647 8.67 -10.55 -19.29
N SER A 648 7.49 -10.86 -18.73
CA SER A 648 7.33 -12.02 -17.85
C SER A 648 7.09 -13.26 -18.69
N ILE A 649 7.86 -14.32 -18.45
CA ILE A 649 7.62 -15.66 -19.02
C ILE A 649 7.49 -16.63 -17.86
N SER A 650 6.35 -17.30 -17.75
CA SER A 650 6.05 -18.26 -16.68
C SER A 650 5.88 -19.66 -17.24
N ILE A 651 6.56 -20.66 -16.69
CA ILE A 651 6.28 -22.08 -16.95
C ILE A 651 5.43 -22.63 -15.81
N ASP A 652 4.22 -23.07 -16.13
CA ASP A 652 3.34 -23.75 -15.19
C ASP A 652 3.74 -25.23 -15.06
N LEU A 653 4.24 -25.60 -13.87
CA LEU A 653 4.72 -26.93 -13.50
C LEU A 653 3.64 -27.77 -12.78
N ASP A 654 2.40 -27.29 -12.70
CA ASP A 654 1.30 -28.05 -12.11
C ASP A 654 1.12 -29.39 -12.87
N ASN A 655 0.93 -30.47 -12.12
CA ASN A 655 0.78 -31.84 -12.63
C ASN A 655 2.02 -32.44 -13.33
N ILE A 656 3.22 -31.89 -13.10
CA ILE A 656 4.49 -32.46 -13.61
C ILE A 656 5.28 -33.16 -12.49
N GLU A 657 5.81 -34.35 -12.79
CA GLU A 657 6.68 -35.11 -11.88
C GLU A 657 8.08 -34.51 -11.77
N SER A 658 8.70 -34.61 -10.59
CA SER A 658 10.00 -33.98 -10.28
C SER A 658 11.13 -34.34 -11.25
N ASN A 659 11.12 -35.55 -11.83
CA ASN A 659 12.16 -35.98 -12.78
C ASN A 659 12.07 -35.20 -14.10
N GLN A 660 10.86 -34.97 -14.61
CA GLN A 660 10.63 -34.21 -15.85
C GLN A 660 10.90 -32.71 -15.68
N ILE A 661 10.79 -32.19 -14.45
CA ILE A 661 11.11 -30.79 -14.15
C ILE A 661 12.59 -30.49 -14.43
N LYS A 662 13.50 -31.45 -14.25
CA LYS A 662 14.93 -31.26 -14.51
C LYS A 662 15.20 -30.90 -15.97
N ASP A 663 14.69 -31.72 -16.88
CA ASP A 663 14.88 -31.55 -18.32
C ASP A 663 14.24 -30.24 -18.81
N LEU A 664 13.03 -29.96 -18.32
CA LEU A 664 12.32 -28.69 -18.57
C LEU A 664 13.14 -27.47 -18.19
N ILE A 665 13.78 -27.49 -17.01
CA ILE A 665 14.62 -26.40 -16.55
C ILE A 665 15.80 -26.23 -17.51
N ILE A 666 16.49 -27.31 -17.87
CA ILE A 666 17.66 -27.26 -18.76
C ILE A 666 17.30 -26.63 -20.11
N ASP A 667 16.18 -27.00 -20.70
CA ASP A 667 15.73 -26.46 -21.98
C ASP A 667 15.31 -24.99 -21.89
N SER A 668 14.63 -24.62 -20.80
CA SER A 668 14.08 -23.28 -20.59
C SER A 668 15.13 -22.19 -20.36
N ILE A 669 16.37 -22.51 -19.99
CA ILE A 669 17.48 -21.54 -19.82
C ILE A 669 17.79 -20.80 -21.13
N ASN A 670 17.39 -21.37 -22.28
CA ASN A 670 17.55 -20.71 -23.56
C ASN A 670 16.65 -19.49 -23.75
N MET A 671 15.57 -19.38 -22.99
CA MET A 671 14.65 -18.24 -23.00
C MET A 671 15.38 -16.97 -22.49
N PRO A 672 14.96 -15.77 -22.93
CA PRO A 672 15.57 -14.53 -22.45
C PRO A 672 15.42 -14.34 -20.94
N PHE A 673 14.25 -14.74 -20.42
CA PHE A 673 13.91 -14.79 -19.00
C PHE A 673 12.87 -15.89 -18.79
N VAL A 674 12.86 -16.56 -17.65
CA VAL A 674 11.79 -17.50 -17.30
C VAL A 674 11.65 -17.66 -15.80
N LYS A 675 10.42 -17.77 -15.30
CA LYS A 675 10.11 -18.18 -13.92
C LYS A 675 9.26 -19.43 -13.90
N PHE A 676 9.37 -20.20 -12.83
CA PHE A 676 8.61 -21.43 -12.65
C PHE A 676 7.51 -21.22 -11.65
N VAL A 677 6.32 -21.68 -11.99
CA VAL A 677 5.14 -21.55 -11.16
C VAL A 677 4.66 -22.95 -10.83
N LYS A 678 4.53 -23.24 -9.54
CA LYS A 678 3.98 -24.50 -9.04
C LYS A 678 3.05 -24.19 -7.87
N THR A 679 1.86 -24.77 -7.89
CA THR A 679 0.87 -24.57 -6.82
C THR A 679 1.36 -25.23 -5.53
N VAL A 680 1.42 -24.44 -4.46
CA VAL A 680 1.65 -24.89 -3.09
C VAL A 680 0.47 -24.44 -2.24
N TYR A 681 -0.09 -25.34 -1.43
CA TYR A 681 -1.19 -25.01 -0.54
C TYR A 681 -0.67 -24.66 0.84
N ILE A 682 -1.23 -23.62 1.47
CA ILE A 682 -0.92 -23.25 2.85
C ILE A 682 -2.16 -23.37 3.70
N CYS A 683 -2.02 -24.03 4.85
CA CYS A 683 -3.09 -24.06 5.82
C CYS A 683 -3.24 -22.71 6.53
N GLY A 684 -4.41 -22.08 6.43
CA GLY A 684 -4.72 -20.82 7.09
C GLY A 684 -4.79 -20.90 8.62
N VAL A 685 -4.81 -22.12 9.20
CA VAL A 685 -4.84 -22.32 10.67
C VAL A 685 -3.45 -22.52 11.25
N CYS A 686 -2.64 -23.42 10.68
CA CYS A 686 -1.31 -23.75 11.23
C CYS A 686 -0.12 -23.26 10.39
N GLY A 687 -0.36 -22.68 9.22
CA GLY A 687 0.68 -22.19 8.31
C GLY A 687 1.48 -23.28 7.59
N LYS A 688 1.15 -24.56 7.75
CA LYS A 688 1.90 -25.66 7.12
C LYS A 688 1.69 -25.66 5.60
N LYS A 689 2.80 -25.80 4.86
CA LYS A 689 2.81 -26.05 3.41
C LYS A 689 2.39 -27.48 3.09
N LEU A 690 1.62 -27.62 2.02
CA LEU A 690 1.12 -28.87 1.48
C LEU A 690 1.38 -28.88 -0.03
N PHE A 691 1.74 -30.04 -0.56
CA PHE A 691 2.18 -30.22 -1.93
C PHE A 691 1.30 -31.26 -2.63
N GLY A 692 0.97 -31.04 -3.90
CA GLY A 692 0.13 -31.93 -4.71
C GLY A 692 -1.17 -31.27 -5.16
N SER A 693 -1.86 -31.88 -6.14
CA SER A 693 -2.99 -31.27 -6.84
C SER A 693 -4.34 -31.35 -6.10
N ASN A 694 -4.48 -32.18 -5.06
CA ASN A 694 -5.76 -32.44 -4.37
C ASN A 694 -5.65 -32.44 -2.83
N CYS A 695 -5.17 -31.35 -2.23
CA CYS A 695 -5.19 -31.22 -0.77
C CYS A 695 -6.57 -30.75 -0.30
N GLU A 696 -7.40 -31.66 0.24
CA GLU A 696 -8.71 -31.29 0.83
C GLU A 696 -8.58 -30.82 2.30
N LYS A 697 -7.61 -31.38 3.03
CA LYS A 697 -7.38 -31.10 4.45
C LYS A 697 -5.90 -31.01 4.77
N CYS A 698 -5.55 -30.18 5.75
CA CYS A 698 -4.20 -30.09 6.25
C CYS A 698 -3.76 -31.40 6.93
N THR A 699 -2.65 -31.97 6.49
CA THR A 699 -2.08 -33.20 7.08
C THR A 699 -1.60 -33.02 8.53
N PHE A 700 -1.42 -31.78 8.98
CA PHE A 700 -0.96 -31.47 10.34
C PHE A 700 -2.10 -31.16 11.32
N CYS A 701 -3.06 -30.29 10.95
CA CYS A 701 -4.13 -29.85 11.85
C CYS A 701 -5.54 -30.24 11.39
N THR A 702 -5.69 -31.00 10.31
CA THR A 702 -6.97 -31.48 9.72
C THR A 702 -7.95 -30.41 9.23
N SER A 703 -7.60 -29.12 9.35
CA SER A 703 -8.39 -28.00 8.81
C SER A 703 -8.51 -28.06 7.29
N SER A 704 -9.70 -27.72 6.77
CA SER A 704 -9.98 -27.53 5.35
C SER A 704 -9.68 -26.11 4.87
N ASN A 705 -9.26 -25.20 5.75
CA ASN A 705 -8.88 -23.84 5.38
C ASN A 705 -7.49 -23.87 4.72
N LEU A 706 -7.47 -24.12 3.42
CA LEU A 706 -6.27 -24.20 2.58
C LEU A 706 -6.33 -23.15 1.48
N SER A 707 -5.26 -22.36 1.36
CA SER A 707 -5.12 -21.33 0.33
C SER A 707 -4.06 -21.75 -0.69
N PRO A 708 -4.39 -21.83 -1.99
CA PRO A 708 -3.39 -22.07 -3.03
C PRO A 708 -2.52 -20.83 -3.21
N ILE A 709 -1.21 -21.04 -3.32
CA ILE A 709 -0.23 -20.01 -3.62
C ILE A 709 0.60 -20.47 -4.82
N LYS A 710 0.86 -19.53 -5.72
CA LYS A 710 1.69 -19.68 -6.91
C LYS A 710 2.89 -18.74 -6.78
N PRO A 711 3.99 -19.17 -6.11
CA PRO A 711 5.15 -18.33 -5.78
C PRO A 711 5.86 -17.72 -6.99
#